data_AF-A0A9P8AG03-F1
#
_entry.id   AF-A0A9P8AG03-F1
#
_cell.length_a   1.000
_cell.length_b   1.000
_cell.length_c   1.000
_cell.angle_alpha   90.00
_cell.angle_beta   90.00
_cell.angle_gamma   90.00
#
_symmetry.space_group_name_H-M   'P 1'
#
loop_
_entity.id
_entity.type
_entity.pdbx_description
1 polymer ?
#
loop_
_entity_poly.entity_id
_entity_poly.type
_entity_poly.pdbx_seq_one_letter_code
_entity_poly.pdbx_strand_id
1 'polypeptide(L)'
;MVDFKKGKQDGKVDDDGFLILTLIQSRRSFGGGRNFKHYLELLGSLEYPNKEHVVLGLLIGNAKLFDNLVKHFTDANDLIFSRITLYHAPFIQDSQTSRGNRHDNLLQKVRRRQLARLRNFLMIRSFGEEQHVLWIDSDVEDIKDKQILLHFLQSGKDIIVPRISEADNGDYDLNSWRGIRTEPDKVQAKLMDSNQWDKVTFMPEDKQVFHFSTFLKEQASSHKEPDYVTPLDSVGSAFLYIRLEILQQGVNFPAYHAVGTNWRRNEGYDGIESEGLCYVARVLGYTCWENDKPTFALEVYVYINVWNDRAERMLYVSKCDTVGMHRSSVRFGEIATSMLEWLVAQDLGQVYCQNITRGKSTSYSSASLSSSSAVNGEKEEVPVNSVHFALVRHLNQLRAPQGAKGKSSYSITVPSNQVTRICLFTRPAEQYLFPGSGGNIHKHTIDGQGLLRWWLKVLDPLVVLKYGCARMTIPSSEDQVISKYLAPLKGDWKPGSLFDKGSGSCIRVIPLLPDDPKGRFLEHLVVEHRYRKVNVPQFWQELGYRQEFRLGVLVGIIGIELTTTPASSSMSNELKITTNKVSRNIYKKLVDVIKSGDFSDAIDVEQLQKRLQQVVELQTQSYVPRIISKAEQIKATPINNLNAMIKRKAVPQVNDLTTLVKRRKNK
;
A
#
# COMPACT_ATOMS: atom_id res chain seq x y z
N MET A 1 26.81 12.76 -33.03
CA MET A 1 25.83 13.41 -32.14
C MET A 1 25.68 14.84 -32.62
N VAL A 2 24.46 15.32 -32.77
CA VAL A 2 24.17 16.72 -33.13
C VAL A 2 23.04 17.20 -32.22
N ASP A 3 23.25 18.35 -31.59
CA ASP A 3 22.29 18.97 -30.66
C ASP A 3 21.65 20.21 -31.31
N PHE A 4 20.33 20.31 -31.18
CA PHE A 4 19.54 21.47 -31.54
C PHE A 4 18.86 21.99 -30.28
N LYS A 5 19.04 23.27 -29.95
CA LYS A 5 18.47 23.89 -28.75
C LYS A 5 17.62 25.10 -29.14
N LYS A 6 16.45 25.20 -28.52
CA LYS A 6 15.67 26.44 -28.51
C LYS A 6 16.46 27.48 -27.67
N GLY A 7 16.49 28.75 -28.08
CA GLY A 7 17.33 29.79 -27.44
C GLY A 7 17.17 29.86 -25.92
N LYS A 8 18.21 30.37 -25.21
CA LYS A 8 18.30 30.38 -23.73
C LYS A 8 16.97 30.75 -23.07
N GLN A 9 16.40 29.79 -22.35
CA GLN A 9 15.38 30.04 -21.34
C GLN A 9 16.05 29.92 -19.97
N ASP A 10 16.26 31.06 -19.31
CA ASP A 10 16.69 31.13 -17.92
C ASP A 10 15.48 30.81 -17.02
N GLY A 11 15.24 29.51 -16.83
CA GLY A 11 14.24 28.98 -15.89
C GLY A 11 14.83 27.76 -15.20
N LYS A 12 14.65 27.65 -13.89
CA LYS A 12 14.95 26.40 -13.16
C LYS A 12 14.10 25.30 -13.80
N VAL A 13 14.73 24.20 -14.24
CA VAL A 13 14.00 22.99 -14.60
C VAL A 13 13.31 22.51 -13.32
N ASP A 14 11.99 22.58 -13.30
CA ASP A 14 11.17 22.02 -12.22
C ASP A 14 11.26 20.49 -12.23
N ASP A 15 10.94 19.86 -11.10
CA ASP A 15 11.02 18.40 -10.86
C ASP A 15 10.21 17.54 -11.85
N ASP A 16 9.46 18.14 -12.78
CA ASP A 16 8.54 17.47 -13.72
C ASP A 16 9.06 17.36 -15.18
N GLY A 17 10.31 17.73 -15.48
CA GLY A 17 10.84 17.66 -16.86
C GLY A 17 10.88 16.25 -17.48
N PHE A 18 10.62 16.15 -18.80
CA PHE A 18 10.55 14.88 -19.54
C PHE A 18 11.64 14.73 -20.60
N LEU A 19 12.29 13.57 -20.64
CA LEU A 19 13.15 13.09 -21.71
C LEU A 19 12.43 12.03 -22.54
N ILE A 20 12.04 12.36 -23.76
CA ILE A 20 11.45 11.42 -24.72
C ILE A 20 12.57 10.76 -25.53
N LEU A 21 12.55 9.42 -25.62
CA LEU A 21 13.56 8.63 -26.33
C LEU A 21 12.93 7.75 -27.41
N THR A 22 13.53 7.76 -28.60
CA THR A 22 13.04 7.01 -29.76
C THR A 22 14.19 6.36 -30.53
N LEU A 23 14.01 5.09 -30.92
CA LEU A 23 14.89 4.40 -31.85
C LEU A 23 14.30 4.41 -33.26
N ILE A 24 15.06 4.87 -34.26
CA ILE A 24 14.62 4.94 -35.66
C ILE A 24 15.60 4.16 -36.53
N GLN A 25 15.26 2.94 -36.94
CA GLN A 25 16.17 2.12 -37.74
C GLN A 25 16.28 2.59 -39.19
N SER A 26 15.16 2.92 -39.83
CA SER A 26 15.13 3.29 -41.25
C SER A 26 13.91 4.15 -41.60
N ARG A 27 13.77 4.56 -42.86
CA ARG A 27 12.57 5.26 -43.36
C ARG A 27 11.28 4.45 -43.20
N ARG A 28 11.37 3.12 -43.03
CA ARG A 28 10.20 2.24 -42.83
C ARG A 28 9.77 2.13 -41.36
N SER A 29 10.48 2.78 -40.43
CA SER A 29 10.22 2.66 -38.99
C SER A 29 8.98 3.41 -38.49
N PHE A 30 8.26 4.16 -39.35
CA PHE A 30 7.15 5.02 -38.94
C PHE A 30 5.75 4.41 -39.15
N GLY A 31 5.65 3.17 -39.63
CA GLY A 31 4.40 2.57 -40.09
C GLY A 31 4.07 2.88 -41.57
N GLY A 32 3.06 2.21 -42.11
CA GLY A 32 2.66 2.36 -43.52
C GLY A 32 2.17 3.78 -43.84
N GLY A 33 2.70 4.40 -44.90
CA GLY A 33 2.26 5.74 -45.35
C GLY A 33 2.72 6.93 -44.49
N ARG A 34 3.39 6.68 -43.36
CA ARG A 34 3.87 7.70 -42.42
C ARG A 34 5.35 8.00 -42.63
N ASN A 35 5.78 9.14 -42.09
CA ASN A 35 7.17 9.59 -42.11
C ASN A 35 7.49 10.37 -40.83
N PHE A 36 8.73 10.86 -40.71
CA PHE A 36 9.19 11.58 -39.52
C PHE A 36 8.34 12.82 -39.17
N LYS A 37 7.78 13.52 -40.16
CA LYS A 37 6.93 14.69 -39.91
C LYS A 37 5.67 14.31 -39.13
N HIS A 38 5.00 13.23 -39.54
CA HIS A 38 3.82 12.72 -38.83
C HIS A 38 4.17 12.29 -37.39
N TYR A 39 5.36 11.73 -37.17
CA TYR A 39 5.83 11.39 -35.83
C TYR A 39 6.06 12.63 -34.95
N LEU A 40 6.67 13.69 -35.50
CA LEU A 40 6.81 14.96 -34.78
C LEU A 40 5.46 15.61 -34.47
N GLU A 41 4.50 15.56 -35.40
CA GLU A 41 3.13 16.05 -35.19
C GLU A 41 2.44 15.28 -34.05
N LEU A 42 2.62 13.95 -34.00
CA LEU A 42 2.11 13.12 -32.91
C LEU A 42 2.68 13.56 -31.55
N LEU A 43 4.01 13.69 -31.44
CA LEU A 43 4.62 14.12 -30.18
C LEU A 43 4.24 15.56 -29.81
N GLY A 44 4.11 16.46 -30.80
CA GLY A 44 3.66 17.82 -30.59
C GLY A 44 2.21 17.93 -30.11
N SER A 45 1.39 16.93 -30.42
CA SER A 45 -0.03 16.86 -30.00
C SER A 45 -0.21 16.58 -28.50
N LEU A 46 0.82 16.12 -27.79
CA LEU A 46 0.75 15.88 -26.34
C LEU A 46 0.51 17.20 -25.60
N GLU A 47 -0.45 17.23 -24.69
CA GLU A 47 -0.78 18.37 -23.84
C GLU A 47 -0.03 18.26 -22.51
N TYR A 48 0.83 19.23 -22.23
CA TYR A 48 1.63 19.26 -21.02
C TYR A 48 1.96 20.71 -20.64
N PRO A 49 1.71 21.17 -19.41
CA PRO A 49 1.92 22.58 -19.02
C PRO A 49 3.35 23.06 -19.23
N ASN A 50 4.33 22.19 -18.98
CA ASN A 50 5.76 22.55 -19.02
C ASN A 50 6.43 22.01 -20.30
N LYS A 51 5.84 22.25 -21.49
CA LYS A 51 6.41 21.75 -22.77
C LYS A 51 7.85 22.20 -23.00
N GLU A 52 8.23 23.35 -22.47
CA GLU A 52 9.61 23.85 -22.46
C GLU A 52 10.61 22.97 -21.71
N HIS A 53 10.16 22.10 -20.82
CA HIS A 53 11.00 21.13 -20.11
C HIS A 53 10.92 19.73 -20.73
N VAL A 54 10.44 19.62 -21.98
CA VAL A 54 10.43 18.36 -22.73
C VAL A 54 11.56 18.35 -23.75
N VAL A 55 12.39 17.31 -23.67
CA VAL A 55 13.57 17.08 -24.51
C VAL A 55 13.42 15.79 -25.30
N LEU A 56 13.92 15.76 -26.54
CA LEU A 56 13.82 14.62 -27.43
C LEU A 56 15.20 14.06 -27.79
N GLY A 57 15.45 12.79 -27.48
CA GLY A 57 16.63 12.03 -27.89
C GLY A 57 16.30 10.98 -28.96
N LEU A 58 16.94 11.08 -30.13
CA LEU A 58 16.70 10.17 -31.26
C LEU A 58 17.95 9.39 -31.61
N LEU A 59 17.87 8.05 -31.67
CA LEU A 59 18.94 7.22 -32.23
C LEU A 59 18.57 6.76 -33.63
N ILE A 60 19.31 7.24 -34.63
CA ILE A 60 19.06 6.96 -36.04
C ILE A 60 20.01 5.86 -36.51
N GLY A 61 19.44 4.76 -37.00
CA GLY A 61 20.20 3.60 -37.44
C GLY A 61 20.83 3.77 -38.83
N ASN A 62 20.22 4.58 -39.71
CA ASN A 62 20.67 4.77 -41.08
C ASN A 62 21.38 6.12 -41.27
N ALA A 63 22.62 6.12 -41.76
CA ALA A 63 23.42 7.34 -41.95
C ALA A 63 22.75 8.37 -42.88
N LYS A 64 22.17 7.95 -44.01
CA LYS A 64 21.47 8.87 -44.92
C LYS A 64 20.24 9.51 -44.25
N LEU A 65 19.51 8.75 -43.43
CA LEU A 65 18.39 9.31 -42.68
C LEU A 65 18.86 10.30 -41.61
N PHE A 66 19.97 10.00 -40.92
CA PHE A 66 20.59 10.90 -39.96
C PHE A 66 20.94 12.25 -40.62
N ASP A 67 21.62 12.23 -41.77
CA ASP A 67 22.00 13.46 -42.48
C ASP A 67 20.78 14.28 -42.92
N ASN A 68 19.71 13.60 -43.36
CA ASN A 68 18.46 14.28 -43.74
C ASN A 68 17.78 14.96 -42.55
N LEU A 69 17.80 14.32 -41.37
CA LEU A 69 17.22 14.90 -40.16
C LEU A 69 18.06 16.05 -39.61
N VAL A 70 19.39 15.95 -39.69
CA VAL A 70 20.29 17.07 -39.35
C VAL A 70 19.97 18.29 -40.20
N LYS A 71 19.81 18.13 -41.52
CA LYS A 71 19.39 19.22 -42.42
C LYS A 71 18.02 19.77 -42.02
N HIS A 72 17.04 18.90 -41.83
CA HIS A 72 15.68 19.29 -41.45
C HIS A 72 15.64 20.19 -40.21
N PHE A 73 16.39 19.86 -39.14
CA PHE A 73 16.41 20.67 -37.92
C PHE A 73 17.34 21.89 -37.99
N THR A 74 18.31 21.90 -38.91
CA THR A 74 19.12 23.09 -39.19
C THR A 74 18.28 24.17 -39.88
N ASP A 75 17.38 23.76 -40.77
CA ASP A 75 16.51 24.67 -41.54
C ASP A 75 15.23 25.06 -40.77
N ALA A 76 14.95 24.42 -39.64
CA ALA A 76 13.75 24.66 -38.83
C ALA A 76 13.94 25.87 -37.89
N ASN A 77 13.11 26.90 -38.04
CA ASN A 77 13.16 28.12 -37.22
C ASN A 77 12.46 28.00 -35.86
N ASP A 78 11.57 27.02 -35.66
CA ASP A 78 10.86 26.82 -34.39
C ASP A 78 10.87 25.33 -34.01
N LEU A 79 11.59 25.02 -32.92
CA LEU A 79 11.65 23.68 -32.37
C LEU A 79 10.48 23.48 -31.40
N ILE A 80 9.75 22.37 -31.58
CA ILE A 80 8.63 21.98 -30.71
C ILE A 80 9.13 21.64 -29.30
N PHE A 81 10.34 21.11 -29.19
CA PHE A 81 11.02 20.74 -27.95
C PHE A 81 12.13 21.72 -27.60
N SER A 82 12.46 21.87 -26.32
CA SER A 82 13.54 22.77 -25.90
C SER A 82 14.93 22.29 -26.33
N ARG A 83 15.10 20.98 -26.43
CA ARG A 83 16.30 20.35 -26.98
C ARG A 83 15.93 19.10 -27.78
N ILE A 84 16.57 18.96 -28.93
CA ILE A 84 16.52 17.74 -29.75
C ILE A 84 17.96 17.28 -29.97
N THR A 85 18.26 16.04 -29.59
CA THR A 85 19.58 15.44 -29.82
C THR A 85 19.48 14.25 -30.75
N LEU A 86 20.26 14.28 -31.82
CA LEU A 86 20.39 13.19 -32.78
C LEU A 86 21.66 12.39 -32.51
N TYR A 87 21.50 11.07 -32.39
CA TYR A 87 22.58 10.10 -32.25
C TYR A 87 22.63 9.16 -33.47
N HIS A 88 23.84 8.73 -33.80
CA HIS A 88 24.11 7.65 -34.75
C HIS A 88 25.19 6.75 -34.13
N ALA A 89 24.91 5.45 -33.99
CA ALA A 89 25.79 4.49 -33.33
C ALA A 89 26.04 3.25 -34.20
N PRO A 90 26.78 3.37 -35.31
CA PRO A 90 26.99 2.28 -36.25
C PRO A 90 27.78 1.10 -35.62
N PHE A 91 28.60 1.37 -34.61
CA PHE A 91 29.42 0.35 -33.91
C PHE A 91 28.61 -0.62 -33.02
N ILE A 92 27.33 -0.33 -32.75
CA ILE A 92 26.44 -1.23 -32.00
C ILE A 92 25.68 -2.15 -32.96
N GLN A 93 25.63 -1.80 -34.25
CA GLN A 93 24.94 -2.60 -35.26
C GLN A 93 25.86 -3.72 -35.74
N ASP A 94 25.58 -4.96 -35.34
CA ASP A 94 26.38 -6.12 -35.75
C ASP A 94 26.18 -6.43 -37.24
N SER A 95 27.29 -6.66 -37.94
CA SER A 95 27.36 -7.06 -39.36
C SER A 95 27.04 -8.55 -39.61
N GLN A 96 26.63 -9.30 -38.58
CA GLN A 96 26.51 -10.78 -38.62
C GLN A 96 25.14 -11.32 -39.04
N THR A 97 24.22 -10.51 -39.57
CA THR A 97 22.90 -10.99 -40.03
C THR A 97 22.92 -11.66 -41.41
N SER A 98 24.09 -11.79 -42.06
CA SER A 98 24.22 -12.41 -43.38
C SER A 98 25.03 -13.71 -43.36
N ARG A 99 24.42 -14.81 -42.91
CA ARG A 99 24.72 -16.19 -43.36
C ARG A 99 23.69 -17.20 -42.81
N GLY A 100 22.66 -17.46 -43.60
CA GLY A 100 21.97 -18.76 -43.73
C GLY A 100 21.22 -19.35 -42.53
N ASN A 101 19.91 -19.14 -42.47
CA ASN A 101 18.85 -19.93 -41.81
C ASN A 101 19.29 -21.11 -40.93
N ARG A 102 19.50 -20.89 -39.61
CA ARG A 102 19.33 -21.93 -38.59
C ARG A 102 18.70 -21.38 -37.29
N HIS A 103 17.36 -21.47 -37.28
CA HIS A 103 16.37 -21.26 -36.21
C HIS A 103 15.98 -19.80 -35.84
N ASP A 104 14.70 -19.46 -36.05
CA ASP A 104 14.10 -18.12 -35.86
C ASP A 104 14.34 -17.54 -34.45
N ASN A 105 14.39 -18.39 -33.43
CA ASN A 105 14.55 -17.98 -32.02
C ASN A 105 15.95 -17.40 -31.72
N LEU A 106 17.01 -17.97 -32.32
CA LEU A 106 18.38 -17.46 -32.13
C LEU A 106 18.54 -16.07 -32.77
N LEU A 107 17.91 -15.87 -33.94
CA LEU A 107 17.87 -14.57 -34.60
C LEU A 107 17.08 -13.54 -33.78
N GLN A 108 15.96 -13.96 -33.20
CA GLN A 108 15.18 -13.09 -32.29
C GLN A 108 16.00 -12.68 -31.06
N LYS A 109 16.71 -13.62 -30.43
CA LYS A 109 17.61 -13.34 -29.29
C LYS A 109 18.69 -12.33 -29.66
N VAL A 110 19.41 -12.54 -30.78
CA VAL A 110 20.45 -11.61 -31.25
C VAL A 110 19.87 -10.22 -31.50
N ARG A 111 18.70 -10.14 -32.16
CA ARG A 111 17.99 -8.88 -32.40
C ARG A 111 17.68 -8.15 -31.09
N ARG A 112 17.15 -8.85 -30.09
CA ARG A 112 16.79 -8.25 -28.80
C ARG A 112 17.99 -7.79 -27.98
N ARG A 113 19.11 -8.52 -28.04
CA ARG A 113 20.38 -8.06 -27.44
C ARG A 113 20.86 -6.75 -28.06
N GLN A 114 20.86 -6.68 -29.39
CA GLN A 114 21.26 -5.48 -30.10
C GLN A 114 20.33 -4.31 -29.75
N LEU A 115 19.03 -4.56 -29.68
CA LEU A 115 18.04 -3.56 -29.33
C LEU A 115 18.23 -3.04 -27.89
N ALA A 116 18.47 -3.93 -26.92
CA ALA A 116 18.79 -3.57 -25.55
C ALA A 116 20.06 -2.70 -25.46
N ARG A 117 21.12 -3.05 -26.21
CA ARG A 117 22.35 -2.25 -26.29
C ARG A 117 22.10 -0.86 -26.87
N LEU A 118 21.28 -0.76 -27.93
CA LEU A 118 20.90 0.52 -28.54
C LEU A 118 20.05 1.37 -27.58
N ARG A 119 19.08 0.78 -26.88
CA ARG A 119 18.26 1.47 -25.87
C ARG A 119 19.13 2.01 -24.74
N ASN A 120 19.98 1.16 -24.15
CA ASN A 120 20.90 1.57 -23.09
C ASN A 120 21.86 2.68 -23.56
N PHE A 121 22.40 2.58 -24.78
CA PHE A 121 23.27 3.61 -25.34
C PHE A 121 22.55 4.95 -25.48
N LEU A 122 21.37 4.98 -26.12
CA LEU A 122 20.60 6.20 -26.28
C LEU A 122 20.23 6.81 -24.93
N MET A 123 19.73 5.97 -24.02
CA MET A 123 19.30 6.36 -22.67
C MET A 123 20.41 7.05 -21.89
N ILE A 124 21.53 6.35 -21.69
CA ILE A 124 22.65 6.83 -20.87
C ILE A 124 23.27 8.09 -21.49
N ARG A 125 23.30 8.19 -22.82
CA ARG A 125 23.87 9.36 -23.51
C ARG A 125 22.96 10.57 -23.48
N SER A 126 21.65 10.37 -23.31
CA SER A 126 20.65 11.44 -23.38
C SER A 126 20.25 12.03 -22.04
N PHE A 127 20.68 11.45 -20.91
CA PHE A 127 20.39 11.98 -19.58
C PHE A 127 20.80 13.45 -19.45
N GLY A 128 19.90 14.25 -18.90
CA GLY A 128 20.11 15.65 -18.55
C GLY A 128 19.56 15.94 -17.16
N GLU A 129 18.83 17.04 -17.05
CA GLU A 129 18.23 17.52 -15.80
C GLU A 129 16.78 17.05 -15.61
N GLU A 130 16.20 16.43 -16.65
CA GLU A 130 14.84 15.90 -16.67
C GLU A 130 14.69 14.75 -15.67
N GLN A 131 13.57 14.65 -14.95
CA GLN A 131 13.37 13.60 -13.94
C GLN A 131 12.56 12.40 -14.46
N HIS A 132 11.95 12.54 -15.63
CA HIS A 132 11.06 11.55 -16.22
C HIS A 132 11.56 11.11 -17.59
N VAL A 133 11.57 9.81 -17.86
CA VAL A 133 11.99 9.24 -19.15
C VAL A 133 10.80 8.55 -19.79
N LEU A 134 10.54 8.86 -21.05
CA LEU A 134 9.47 8.27 -21.84
C LEU A 134 10.02 7.66 -23.13
N TRP A 135 9.89 6.35 -23.26
CA TRP A 135 10.14 5.63 -24.50
C TRP A 135 8.89 5.60 -25.35
N ILE A 136 9.01 5.97 -26.63
CA ILE A 136 7.93 5.86 -27.62
C ILE A 136 8.55 5.30 -28.90
N ASP A 137 8.06 4.17 -29.38
CA ASP A 137 8.48 3.61 -30.66
C ASP A 137 7.96 4.49 -31.83
N SER A 138 8.73 4.56 -32.92
CA SER A 138 8.47 5.53 -34.00
C SER A 138 7.23 5.20 -34.86
N ASP A 139 6.68 3.99 -34.71
CA ASP A 139 5.49 3.48 -35.41
C ASP A 139 4.20 3.62 -34.60
N VAL A 140 4.23 4.23 -33.40
CA VAL A 140 3.01 4.60 -32.68
C VAL A 140 2.19 5.57 -33.54
N GLU A 141 0.92 5.22 -33.80
CA GLU A 141 0.11 5.96 -34.76
C GLU A 141 -0.67 7.12 -34.15
N ASP A 142 -1.33 6.86 -33.03
CA ASP A 142 -2.17 7.82 -32.31
C ASP A 142 -2.05 7.62 -30.79
N ILE A 143 -2.28 8.71 -30.07
CA ILE A 143 -2.36 8.75 -28.60
C ILE A 143 -3.69 9.42 -28.30
N LYS A 144 -4.71 8.65 -27.95
CA LYS A 144 -6.09 9.15 -27.79
C LYS A 144 -6.19 10.22 -26.71
N ASP A 145 -5.54 9.99 -25.57
CA ASP A 145 -5.48 10.94 -24.48
C ASP A 145 -4.21 11.80 -24.58
N LYS A 146 -4.38 13.07 -24.96
CA LYS A 146 -3.25 14.00 -25.12
C LYS A 146 -2.61 14.40 -23.80
N GLN A 147 -3.30 14.21 -22.66
CA GLN A 147 -2.80 14.53 -21.32
C GLN A 147 -2.03 13.36 -20.67
N ILE A 148 -1.67 12.31 -21.41
CA ILE A 148 -1.00 11.10 -20.88
C ILE A 148 0.24 11.37 -20.03
N LEU A 149 1.00 12.43 -20.31
CA LEU A 149 2.16 12.80 -19.48
C LEU A 149 1.75 13.21 -18.06
N LEU A 150 0.64 13.93 -17.92
CA LEU A 150 0.07 14.30 -16.62
C LEU A 150 -0.39 13.06 -15.86
N HIS A 151 -0.99 12.08 -16.54
CA HIS A 151 -1.40 10.81 -15.92
C HIS A 151 -0.18 10.08 -15.33
N PHE A 152 0.97 10.06 -16.01
CA PHE A 152 2.19 9.46 -15.45
C PHE A 152 2.68 10.18 -14.19
N LEU A 153 2.71 11.52 -14.20
CA LEU A 153 3.10 12.30 -13.03
C LEU A 153 2.15 12.08 -11.86
N GLN A 154 0.84 12.20 -12.10
CA GLN A 154 -0.21 12.05 -11.10
C GLN A 154 -0.28 10.64 -10.52
N SER A 155 0.11 9.62 -11.29
CA SER A 155 0.13 8.24 -10.80
C SER A 155 1.12 8.03 -9.63
N GLY A 156 2.16 8.86 -9.55
CA GLY A 156 3.27 8.70 -8.60
C GLY A 156 4.01 7.36 -8.72
N LYS A 157 3.91 6.66 -9.86
CA LYS A 157 4.55 5.35 -10.06
C LYS A 157 5.94 5.45 -10.69
N ASP A 158 6.68 4.38 -10.49
CA ASP A 158 8.08 4.21 -10.88
C ASP A 158 8.25 3.95 -12.37
N ILE A 159 7.52 2.96 -12.87
CA ILE A 159 7.57 2.41 -14.23
C ILE A 159 6.13 2.18 -14.63
N ILE A 160 5.71 2.65 -15.82
CA ILE A 160 4.34 2.58 -16.31
C ILE A 160 4.35 2.31 -17.81
N VAL A 161 3.44 1.44 -18.24
CA VAL A 161 3.10 1.23 -19.66
C VAL A 161 1.59 1.42 -19.83
N PRO A 162 1.14 2.17 -20.84
CA PRO A 162 -0.26 2.16 -21.23
C PRO A 162 -0.56 0.89 -22.02
N ARG A 163 -1.84 0.50 -22.08
CA ARG A 163 -2.28 -0.52 -23.02
C ARG A 163 -2.16 0.01 -24.45
N ILE A 164 -1.51 -0.76 -25.32
CA ILE A 164 -1.36 -0.44 -26.74
C ILE A 164 -2.24 -1.42 -27.53
N SER A 165 -3.18 -0.89 -28.32
CA SER A 165 -4.07 -1.68 -29.16
C SER A 165 -3.69 -1.60 -30.63
N GLU A 166 -3.72 -2.72 -31.34
CA GLU A 166 -3.74 -2.76 -32.80
C GLU A 166 -5.21 -2.73 -33.24
N ALA A 167 -5.57 -1.84 -34.19
CA ALA A 167 -6.95 -1.46 -34.53
C ALA A 167 -7.99 -2.59 -34.46
N ASP A 168 -7.70 -3.73 -35.10
CA ASP A 168 -8.62 -4.87 -35.26
C ASP A 168 -8.20 -6.16 -34.53
N ASN A 169 -6.99 -6.25 -33.97
CA ASN A 169 -6.38 -7.51 -33.51
C ASN A 169 -6.23 -7.66 -31.98
N GLY A 170 -6.65 -6.65 -31.20
CA GLY A 170 -6.55 -6.70 -29.73
C GLY A 170 -5.31 -5.97 -29.20
N ASP A 171 -4.52 -6.62 -28.34
CA ASP A 171 -3.32 -6.01 -27.77
C ASP A 171 -2.13 -6.15 -28.71
N TYR A 172 -1.44 -5.03 -28.94
CA TYR A 172 -0.17 -5.03 -29.66
C TYR A 172 0.98 -5.51 -28.75
N ASP A 173 1.00 -5.04 -27.50
CA ASP A 173 2.11 -5.31 -26.59
C ASP A 173 1.90 -6.59 -25.77
N LEU A 174 2.56 -7.66 -26.21
CA LEU A 174 2.61 -8.95 -25.52
C LEU A 174 3.79 -9.09 -24.55
N ASN A 175 4.66 -8.08 -24.44
CA ASN A 175 5.77 -8.10 -23.49
C ASN A 175 5.37 -7.49 -22.13
N SER A 176 4.20 -6.85 -22.06
CA SER A 176 3.61 -6.33 -20.83
C SER A 176 2.65 -7.35 -20.22
N TRP A 177 3.11 -8.06 -19.19
CA TRP A 177 2.37 -9.19 -18.64
C TRP A 177 2.67 -9.47 -17.18
N ARG A 178 1.67 -10.02 -16.46
CA ARG A 178 1.80 -10.47 -15.06
C ARG A 178 1.66 -11.98 -14.97
N GLY A 179 2.49 -12.63 -14.17
CA GLY A 179 2.24 -14.02 -13.77
C GLY A 179 3.46 -14.93 -13.85
N ILE A 180 3.22 -16.20 -14.14
CA ILE A 180 4.23 -17.25 -14.10
C ILE A 180 4.43 -17.81 -15.50
N ARG A 181 5.69 -17.80 -15.97
CA ARG A 181 6.13 -18.49 -17.18
C ARG A 181 6.77 -19.83 -16.85
N THR A 182 6.95 -20.67 -17.85
CA THR A 182 7.64 -21.96 -17.70
C THR A 182 9.11 -21.76 -17.31
N GLU A 183 9.67 -22.79 -16.69
CA GLU A 183 11.09 -22.86 -16.30
C GLU A 183 11.75 -24.05 -16.99
N PRO A 184 13.07 -24.00 -17.26
CA PRO A 184 13.78 -25.11 -17.86
C PRO A 184 13.79 -26.32 -16.92
N ASP A 185 13.69 -27.51 -17.50
CA ASP A 185 13.83 -28.75 -16.72
C ASP A 185 15.26 -28.95 -16.20
N LYS A 186 15.46 -29.97 -15.35
CA LYS A 186 16.77 -30.25 -14.73
C LYS A 186 17.88 -30.56 -15.74
N VAL A 187 17.55 -31.14 -16.89
CA VAL A 187 18.52 -31.48 -17.94
C VAL A 187 18.91 -30.22 -18.69
N GLN A 188 17.93 -29.43 -19.10
CA GLN A 188 18.12 -28.14 -19.76
C GLN A 188 18.92 -27.18 -18.87
N ALA A 189 18.58 -27.09 -17.58
CA ALA A 189 19.30 -26.26 -16.62
C ALA A 189 20.79 -26.67 -16.48
N LYS A 190 21.10 -27.98 -16.51
CA LYS A 190 22.50 -28.46 -16.49
C LYS A 190 23.26 -28.13 -17.78
N LEU A 191 22.59 -28.20 -18.94
CA LEU A 191 23.17 -27.78 -20.22
C LEU A 191 23.46 -26.28 -20.22
N MET A 192 22.55 -25.46 -19.71
CA MET A 192 22.75 -24.02 -19.52
C MET A 192 23.90 -23.72 -18.55
N ASP A 193 24.01 -24.43 -17.41
CA ASP A 193 25.12 -24.30 -16.45
C ASP A 193 26.47 -24.67 -17.06
N SER A 194 26.48 -25.51 -18.09
CA SER A 194 27.68 -25.87 -18.85
C SER A 194 27.88 -24.99 -20.09
N ASN A 195 27.08 -23.93 -20.25
CA ASN A 195 27.06 -23.01 -21.39
C ASN A 195 26.86 -23.68 -22.77
N GLN A 196 26.22 -24.85 -22.81
CA GLN A 196 25.90 -25.58 -24.05
C GLN A 196 24.56 -25.10 -24.63
N TRP A 197 24.46 -23.81 -24.91
CA TRP A 197 23.23 -23.15 -25.37
C TRP A 197 22.73 -23.63 -26.74
N ASP A 198 23.63 -24.16 -27.57
CA ASP A 198 23.35 -24.81 -28.84
C ASP A 198 22.50 -26.08 -28.70
N LYS A 199 22.52 -26.69 -27.51
CA LYS A 199 21.76 -27.92 -27.18
C LYS A 199 20.48 -27.65 -26.40
N VAL A 200 20.18 -26.37 -26.10
CA VAL A 200 19.03 -25.95 -25.30
C VAL A 200 17.96 -25.39 -26.23
N THR A 201 16.82 -26.07 -26.32
CA THR A 201 15.66 -25.62 -27.10
C THR A 201 14.59 -24.92 -26.26
N PHE A 202 14.84 -24.72 -24.97
CA PHE A 202 13.89 -24.14 -24.03
C PHE A 202 13.58 -22.68 -24.38
N MET A 203 12.29 -22.35 -24.44
CA MET A 203 11.79 -20.98 -24.52
C MET A 203 10.73 -20.79 -23.44
N PRO A 204 10.79 -19.70 -22.65
CA PRO A 204 9.76 -19.42 -21.65
C PRO A 204 8.38 -19.25 -22.32
N GLU A 205 7.41 -20.02 -21.86
CA GLU A 205 6.03 -20.01 -22.33
C GLU A 205 5.10 -19.53 -21.21
N ASP A 206 3.95 -18.99 -21.58
CA ASP A 206 2.95 -18.53 -20.64
C ASP A 206 2.28 -19.72 -19.96
N LYS A 207 2.41 -19.82 -18.63
CA LYS A 207 1.74 -20.87 -17.84
C LYS A 207 0.50 -20.33 -17.13
N GLN A 208 0.67 -19.21 -16.41
CA GLN A 208 -0.40 -18.48 -15.73
C GLN A 208 -0.12 -16.99 -15.89
N VAL A 209 -0.21 -16.52 -17.14
CA VAL A 209 0.13 -15.15 -17.52
C VAL A 209 -1.12 -14.38 -17.91
N PHE A 210 -1.22 -13.15 -17.41
CA PHE A 210 -2.27 -12.20 -17.68
C PHE A 210 -1.68 -11.05 -18.51
N HIS A 211 -2.20 -10.92 -19.74
CA HIS A 211 -1.96 -9.79 -20.63
C HIS A 211 -3.10 -8.77 -20.49
N PHE A 212 -2.93 -7.56 -21.04
CA PHE A 212 -3.95 -6.49 -20.95
C PHE A 212 -5.35 -6.91 -21.44
N SER A 213 -5.42 -7.75 -22.46
CA SER A 213 -6.63 -8.27 -23.09
C SER A 213 -7.35 -9.28 -22.22
N THR A 214 -6.62 -10.01 -21.37
CA THR A 214 -7.20 -10.88 -20.35
C THR A 214 -7.92 -10.05 -19.29
N PHE A 215 -7.29 -8.99 -18.80
CA PHE A 215 -7.92 -8.08 -17.81
C PHE A 215 -9.25 -7.51 -18.33
N LEU A 216 -9.28 -7.05 -19.58
CA LEU A 216 -10.49 -6.49 -20.20
C LEU A 216 -11.66 -7.49 -20.32
N LYS A 217 -11.37 -8.77 -20.54
CA LYS A 217 -12.41 -9.82 -20.65
C LYS A 217 -12.97 -10.22 -19.29
N GLU A 218 -12.15 -10.17 -18.24
CA GLU A 218 -12.53 -10.63 -16.89
C GLU A 218 -13.14 -9.52 -16.01
N GLN A 219 -12.90 -8.22 -16.29
CA GLN A 219 -13.37 -7.10 -15.45
C GLN A 219 -13.98 -5.94 -16.27
N ALA A 220 -15.09 -6.18 -16.98
CA ALA A 220 -15.69 -5.24 -17.93
C ALA A 220 -16.21 -3.88 -17.39
N SER A 221 -16.28 -3.66 -16.07
CA SER A 221 -16.92 -2.46 -15.47
C SER A 221 -15.95 -1.42 -14.88
N SER A 222 -14.72 -1.79 -14.48
CA SER A 222 -13.75 -0.88 -13.83
C SER A 222 -12.67 -0.33 -14.77
N HIS A 223 -12.49 -0.91 -15.96
CA HIS A 223 -11.46 -0.51 -16.94
C HIS A 223 -11.78 0.74 -17.78
N LYS A 224 -12.80 1.51 -17.39
CA LYS A 224 -13.20 2.73 -18.13
C LYS A 224 -12.55 4.01 -17.60
N GLU A 225 -11.91 3.95 -16.44
CA GLU A 225 -11.18 5.08 -15.87
C GLU A 225 -9.76 5.17 -16.46
N PRO A 226 -9.30 6.33 -16.95
CA PRO A 226 -7.96 6.51 -17.54
C PRO A 226 -6.81 6.17 -16.58
N ASP A 227 -7.02 6.35 -15.27
CA ASP A 227 -6.00 6.18 -14.23
C ASP A 227 -5.96 4.78 -13.60
N TYR A 228 -6.67 3.81 -14.20
CA TYR A 228 -6.59 2.41 -13.77
C TYR A 228 -5.23 1.80 -14.13
N VAL A 229 -4.53 1.25 -13.13
CA VAL A 229 -3.19 0.63 -13.29
C VAL A 229 -3.16 -0.73 -12.59
N THR A 230 -2.51 -1.75 -13.17
CA THR A 230 -2.53 -3.15 -12.64
C THR A 230 -1.17 -3.85 -12.67
N PRO A 231 -0.62 -4.39 -11.55
CA PRO A 231 0.73 -5.03 -11.41
C PRO A 231 1.09 -5.98 -12.57
N LEU A 232 2.32 -5.93 -13.07
CA LEU A 232 2.91 -6.79 -14.12
C LEU A 232 4.33 -7.19 -13.68
N ASP A 233 4.80 -8.31 -14.21
CA ASP A 233 6.12 -8.85 -13.95
C ASP A 233 7.12 -8.47 -15.04
N SER A 234 6.60 -8.00 -16.18
CA SER A 234 7.34 -7.62 -17.37
C SER A 234 6.66 -6.43 -18.06
N VAL A 235 7.46 -5.60 -18.74
CA VAL A 235 6.99 -4.47 -19.56
C VAL A 235 7.45 -4.60 -20.99
N GLY A 236 6.62 -4.12 -21.91
CA GLY A 236 7.07 -3.75 -23.24
C GLY A 236 7.67 -2.34 -23.28
N SER A 237 8.28 -2.03 -24.42
CA SER A 237 9.02 -0.77 -24.65
C SER A 237 8.35 0.17 -25.64
N ALA A 238 7.24 -0.22 -26.26
CA ALA A 238 6.62 0.54 -27.34
C ALA A 238 6.07 1.90 -26.86
N PHE A 239 5.60 1.94 -25.62
CA PHE A 239 5.27 3.16 -24.91
C PHE A 239 5.56 2.93 -23.42
N LEU A 240 6.68 3.43 -22.91
CA LEU A 240 7.18 3.06 -21.58
C LEU A 240 7.71 4.28 -20.83
N TYR A 241 7.04 4.62 -19.74
CA TYR A 241 7.45 5.66 -18.79
C TYR A 241 8.28 5.07 -17.64
N ILE A 242 9.35 5.77 -17.26
CA ILE A 242 10.25 5.39 -16.17
C ILE A 242 10.76 6.66 -15.45
N ARG A 243 10.81 6.66 -14.12
CA ARG A 243 11.50 7.72 -13.35
C ARG A 243 13.03 7.64 -13.54
N LEU A 244 13.68 8.76 -13.83
CA LEU A 244 15.11 8.79 -14.14
C LEU A 244 15.97 8.23 -13.00
N GLU A 245 15.62 8.51 -11.75
CA GLU A 245 16.36 8.05 -10.56
C GLU A 245 16.54 6.52 -10.52
N ILE A 246 15.61 5.77 -11.09
CA ILE A 246 15.63 4.30 -11.15
C ILE A 246 16.73 3.84 -12.11
N LEU A 247 16.81 4.50 -13.27
CA LEU A 247 17.82 4.23 -14.28
C LEU A 247 19.21 4.64 -13.79
N GLN A 248 19.31 5.76 -13.06
CA GLN A 248 20.55 6.22 -12.44
C GLN A 248 21.09 5.27 -11.36
N GLN A 249 20.22 4.47 -10.75
CA GLN A 249 20.61 3.42 -9.79
C GLN A 249 21.03 2.10 -10.45
N GLY A 250 21.03 2.04 -11.78
CA GLY A 250 21.56 0.91 -12.54
C GLY A 250 20.51 0.00 -13.17
N VAL A 251 19.22 0.32 -13.05
CA VAL A 251 18.19 -0.35 -13.86
C VAL A 251 18.41 -0.03 -15.33
N ASN A 252 18.40 -1.06 -16.17
CA ASN A 252 18.65 -0.95 -17.60
C ASN A 252 17.82 -1.99 -18.36
N PHE A 253 17.90 -1.95 -19.70
CA PHE A 253 17.38 -3.01 -20.56
C PHE A 253 18.44 -4.11 -20.65
N PRO A 254 18.27 -5.30 -20.05
CA PRO A 254 19.34 -6.30 -20.03
C PRO A 254 19.67 -6.79 -21.45
N ALA A 255 20.93 -6.67 -21.86
CA ALA A 255 21.42 -7.18 -23.14
C ALA A 255 21.68 -8.70 -23.13
N TYR A 256 21.09 -9.39 -22.16
CA TYR A 256 21.19 -10.82 -21.87
C TYR A 256 19.90 -11.22 -21.14
N HIS A 257 19.62 -12.52 -21.04
CA HIS A 257 18.51 -13.00 -20.22
C HIS A 257 18.86 -12.87 -18.73
N ALA A 258 18.19 -11.96 -18.01
CA ALA A 258 18.51 -11.69 -16.61
C ALA A 258 17.97 -12.76 -15.65
N VAL A 259 16.83 -13.37 -15.97
CA VAL A 259 16.10 -14.28 -15.08
C VAL A 259 16.69 -15.69 -15.14
N GLY A 260 16.97 -16.26 -13.96
CA GLY A 260 17.51 -17.62 -13.85
C GLY A 260 19.00 -17.73 -14.15
N THR A 261 19.74 -16.62 -14.07
CA THR A 261 21.21 -16.61 -14.18
C THR A 261 21.88 -17.08 -12.88
N ASN A 262 23.12 -17.57 -12.98
CA ASN A 262 23.98 -17.94 -11.84
C ASN A 262 25.46 -17.88 -12.24
N TRP A 263 26.39 -18.05 -11.29
CA TRP A 263 27.84 -17.97 -11.53
C TRP A 263 28.41 -19.00 -12.54
N ARG A 264 27.69 -20.08 -12.85
CA ARG A 264 28.15 -21.13 -13.77
C ARG A 264 27.78 -20.85 -15.23
N ARG A 265 26.73 -20.05 -15.47
CA ARG A 265 26.21 -19.75 -16.80
C ARG A 265 26.45 -18.30 -17.20
N ASN A 266 26.60 -18.06 -18.50
CA ASN A 266 26.85 -16.74 -19.07
C ASN A 266 25.61 -15.82 -19.05
N GLU A 267 24.41 -16.40 -19.01
CA GLU A 267 23.13 -15.70 -18.93
C GLU A 267 22.04 -16.62 -18.38
N GLY A 268 20.88 -16.06 -18.07
CA GLY A 268 19.66 -16.79 -17.70
C GLY A 268 18.85 -17.30 -18.90
N TYR A 269 17.58 -17.63 -18.67
CA TYR A 269 16.69 -18.18 -19.69
C TYR A 269 15.50 -17.27 -20.04
N ASP A 270 15.24 -16.20 -19.27
CA ASP A 270 14.16 -15.23 -19.52
C ASP A 270 14.61 -13.78 -19.17
N GLY A 271 13.79 -12.79 -19.48
CA GLY A 271 13.99 -11.40 -19.08
C GLY A 271 15.12 -10.72 -19.85
N ILE A 272 15.05 -10.77 -21.19
CA ILE A 272 15.93 -10.01 -22.08
C ILE A 272 15.28 -8.67 -22.45
N GLU A 273 16.08 -7.64 -22.63
CA GLU A 273 15.63 -6.33 -23.13
C GLU A 273 14.59 -5.69 -22.21
N SER A 274 13.35 -5.45 -22.63
CA SER A 274 12.31 -4.77 -21.83
C SER A 274 11.69 -5.72 -20.80
N GLU A 275 11.60 -7.01 -21.12
CA GLU A 275 11.05 -8.01 -20.20
C GLU A 275 11.91 -8.21 -18.95
N GLY A 276 13.21 -7.97 -19.05
CA GLY A 276 14.14 -8.03 -17.92
C GLY A 276 14.13 -6.78 -17.03
N LEU A 277 13.55 -5.68 -17.51
CA LEU A 277 13.64 -4.37 -16.84
C LEU A 277 12.99 -4.42 -15.46
N CYS A 278 11.79 -4.99 -15.36
CA CYS A 278 11.06 -5.12 -14.11
C CYS A 278 11.73 -6.07 -13.12
N TYR A 279 12.32 -7.15 -13.61
CA TYR A 279 13.09 -8.07 -12.80
C TYR A 279 14.29 -7.37 -12.16
N VAL A 280 15.06 -6.61 -12.93
CA VAL A 280 16.22 -5.84 -12.42
C VAL A 280 15.76 -4.74 -11.46
N ALA A 281 14.69 -4.01 -11.79
CA ALA A 281 14.13 -2.97 -10.94
C ALA A 281 13.69 -3.52 -9.57
N ARG A 282 13.08 -4.71 -9.55
CA ARG A 282 12.61 -5.38 -8.34
C ARG A 282 13.73 -5.71 -7.36
N VAL A 283 14.90 -6.10 -7.86
CA VAL A 283 16.08 -6.36 -7.01
C VAL A 283 16.52 -5.09 -6.26
N LEU A 284 16.27 -3.91 -6.82
CA LEU A 284 16.56 -2.61 -6.20
C LEU A 284 15.38 -2.05 -5.39
N GLY A 285 14.32 -2.83 -5.17
CA GLY A 285 13.14 -2.43 -4.40
C GLY A 285 12.10 -1.62 -5.19
N TYR A 286 12.31 -1.41 -6.49
CA TYR A 286 11.35 -0.78 -7.38
C TYR A 286 10.30 -1.78 -7.84
N THR A 287 9.10 -1.28 -8.15
CA THR A 287 8.02 -2.12 -8.65
C THR A 287 7.56 -1.57 -9.97
N CYS A 288 7.38 -2.45 -10.93
CA CYS A 288 6.58 -2.14 -12.09
C CYS A 288 5.11 -2.14 -11.64
N TRP A 289 4.68 -0.93 -11.26
CA TRP A 289 3.41 -0.45 -10.69
C TRP A 289 2.74 -1.30 -9.56
N GLU A 290 1.57 -0.85 -9.09
CA GLU A 290 1.33 -0.67 -7.64
C GLU A 290 1.16 -1.94 -6.79
N ASN A 291 1.89 -1.90 -5.67
CA ASN A 291 1.94 -2.83 -4.57
C ASN A 291 1.10 -2.25 -3.42
N ASP A 292 -0.21 -2.51 -3.39
CA ASP A 292 -1.09 -2.18 -2.24
C ASP A 292 -0.79 -3.07 -1.02
N LYS A 293 0.43 -2.95 -0.47
CA LYS A 293 0.82 -3.70 0.72
C LYS A 293 -0.02 -3.17 1.90
N PRO A 294 -0.54 -4.05 2.77
CA PRO A 294 -1.17 -3.61 4.01
C PRO A 294 -0.11 -2.87 4.84
N THR A 295 -0.29 -1.57 5.05
CA THR A 295 0.69 -0.75 5.79
C THR A 295 0.17 -0.28 7.15
N PHE A 296 -1.15 -0.16 7.28
CA PHE A 296 -1.85 0.34 8.46
C PHE A 296 -3.19 -0.36 8.62
N ALA A 297 -3.58 -0.63 9.86
CA ALA A 297 -4.92 -1.11 10.17
C ALA A 297 -5.43 -0.51 11.49
N LEU A 298 -6.75 -0.31 11.55
CA LEU A 298 -7.47 0.19 12.71
C LEU A 298 -8.71 -0.70 12.94
N GLU A 299 -8.79 -1.34 14.09
CA GLU A 299 -9.92 -2.17 14.51
C GLU A 299 -10.78 -1.41 15.52
N VAL A 300 -12.04 -1.15 15.16
CA VAL A 300 -13.01 -0.44 16.00
C VAL A 300 -14.30 -1.26 16.14
N TYR A 301 -14.75 -1.44 17.37
CA TYR A 301 -16.07 -2.01 17.67
C TYR A 301 -17.07 -0.89 17.92
N VAL A 302 -18.25 -0.99 17.30
CA VAL A 302 -19.33 -0.01 17.47
C VAL A 302 -20.49 -0.66 18.23
N TYR A 303 -20.78 -0.16 19.42
CA TYR A 303 -21.90 -0.61 20.25
C TYR A 303 -23.00 0.44 20.22
N ILE A 304 -24.21 0.04 19.86
CA ILE A 304 -25.39 0.92 19.86
C ILE A 304 -26.35 0.46 20.95
N ASN A 305 -26.59 1.32 21.93
CA ASN A 305 -27.61 1.14 22.96
C ASN A 305 -28.76 2.09 22.69
N VAL A 306 -29.97 1.56 22.56
CA VAL A 306 -31.18 2.35 22.32
C VAL A 306 -32.15 2.17 23.48
N TRP A 307 -32.56 3.29 24.07
CA TRP A 307 -33.65 3.40 25.04
C TRP A 307 -34.82 4.15 24.39
N ASN A 308 -35.92 4.30 25.13
CA ASN A 308 -37.11 4.98 24.60
C ASN A 308 -36.87 6.48 24.34
N ASP A 309 -36.04 7.12 25.17
CA ASP A 309 -35.82 8.56 25.20
C ASP A 309 -34.45 8.99 24.66
N ARG A 310 -33.49 8.05 24.55
CA ARG A 310 -32.12 8.33 24.11
C ARG A 310 -31.47 7.16 23.39
N ALA A 311 -30.45 7.45 22.59
CA ALA A 311 -29.53 6.46 22.06
C ALA A 311 -28.08 6.82 22.41
N GLU A 312 -27.27 5.79 22.61
CA GLU A 312 -25.85 5.93 22.87
C GLU A 312 -25.07 5.04 21.90
N ARG A 313 -24.06 5.63 21.26
CA ARG A 313 -23.06 4.91 20.49
C ARG A 313 -21.74 4.92 21.23
N MET A 314 -21.13 3.76 21.41
CA MET A 314 -19.77 3.61 21.92
C MET A 314 -18.85 3.06 20.84
N LEU A 315 -17.85 3.85 20.47
CA LEU A 315 -16.73 3.47 19.60
C LEU A 315 -15.58 2.98 20.48
N TYR A 316 -15.34 1.67 20.48
CA TYR A 316 -14.20 1.07 21.18
C TYR A 316 -13.08 0.82 20.18
N VAL A 317 -12.00 1.59 20.29
CA VAL A 317 -10.80 1.39 19.48
C VAL A 317 -9.98 0.28 20.12
N SER A 318 -10.03 -0.90 19.49
CA SER A 318 -9.44 -2.14 20.02
C SER A 318 -7.94 -2.20 19.72
N LYS A 319 -7.59 -2.06 18.44
CA LYS A 319 -6.21 -2.25 17.96
C LYS A 319 -5.90 -1.26 16.85
N CYS A 320 -4.67 -0.78 16.81
CA CYS A 320 -4.12 -0.01 15.71
C CYS A 320 -2.68 -0.47 15.51
N ASP A 321 -2.31 -0.75 14.26
CA ASP A 321 -1.00 -1.33 13.98
C ASP A 321 -0.48 -0.87 12.61
N THR A 322 0.85 -0.95 12.45
CA THR A 322 1.55 -0.66 11.20
C THR A 322 2.55 -1.78 10.89
N VAL A 323 2.94 -1.87 9.62
CA VAL A 323 3.90 -2.88 9.15
C VAL A 323 5.31 -2.30 8.96
N GLY A 324 5.43 -1.00 8.66
CA GLY A 324 6.71 -0.36 8.32
C GLY A 324 7.12 -0.48 6.85
N MET A 325 6.29 -1.09 5.98
CA MET A 325 6.55 -1.25 4.54
C MET A 325 5.94 -0.13 3.68
N HIS A 326 6.13 1.13 4.08
CA HIS A 326 5.60 2.31 3.37
C HIS A 326 6.77 3.10 2.76
N ARG A 327 6.62 3.54 1.50
CA ARG A 327 7.68 4.22 0.75
C ARG A 327 7.74 5.73 1.00
N SER A 328 6.62 6.34 1.36
CA SER A 328 6.50 7.79 1.61
C SER A 328 6.36 8.07 3.09
N SER A 329 6.74 9.25 3.56
CA SER A 329 6.49 9.68 4.94
C SER A 329 4.99 9.86 5.18
N VAL A 330 4.33 8.86 5.77
CA VAL A 330 2.89 8.87 6.05
C VAL A 330 2.61 9.28 7.49
N ARG A 331 1.67 10.20 7.70
CA ARG A 331 1.18 10.59 9.02
C ARG A 331 0.00 9.73 9.44
N PHE A 332 0.27 8.51 9.91
CA PHE A 332 -0.78 7.56 10.34
C PHE A 332 -1.74 8.12 11.40
N GLY A 333 -1.29 9.08 12.22
CA GLY A 333 -2.16 9.74 13.19
C GLY A 333 -3.29 10.54 12.53
N GLU A 334 -3.00 11.25 11.45
CA GLU A 334 -4.02 12.02 10.72
C GLU A 334 -5.01 11.07 10.02
N ILE A 335 -4.53 9.94 9.48
CA ILE A 335 -5.37 8.88 8.91
C ILE A 335 -6.33 8.33 9.97
N ALA A 336 -5.82 7.99 11.16
CA ALA A 336 -6.63 7.51 12.26
C ALA A 336 -7.69 8.53 12.70
N THR A 337 -7.32 9.82 12.79
CA THR A 337 -8.26 10.91 13.09
C THR A 337 -9.39 10.95 12.06
N SER A 338 -9.07 10.94 10.76
CA SER A 338 -10.09 10.98 9.70
C SER A 338 -11.02 9.75 9.70
N MET A 339 -10.48 8.55 9.95
CA MET A 339 -11.30 7.34 10.07
C MET A 339 -12.27 7.42 11.25
N LEU A 340 -11.82 7.91 12.41
CA LEU A 340 -12.66 8.08 13.59
C LEU A 340 -13.69 9.19 13.40
N GLU A 341 -13.31 10.31 12.78
CA GLU A 341 -14.23 11.39 12.42
C GLU A 341 -15.35 10.89 11.51
N TRP A 342 -14.98 10.10 10.49
CA TRP A 342 -15.95 9.47 9.60
C TRP A 342 -16.91 8.54 10.35
N LEU A 343 -16.41 7.72 11.29
CA LEU A 343 -17.26 6.86 12.14
C LEU A 343 -18.21 7.67 13.02
N VAL A 344 -17.74 8.78 13.60
CA VAL A 344 -18.57 9.70 14.40
C VAL A 344 -19.63 10.39 13.55
N ALA A 345 -19.33 10.69 12.28
CA ALA A 345 -20.27 11.34 11.37
C ALA A 345 -21.40 10.41 10.87
N GLN A 346 -21.28 9.08 11.01
CA GLN A 346 -22.29 8.14 10.53
C GLN A 346 -23.62 8.28 11.28
N ASP A 347 -24.72 8.26 10.52
CA ASP A 347 -26.09 8.27 11.06
C ASP A 347 -26.45 6.92 11.71
N LEU A 348 -26.93 6.97 12.96
CA LEU A 348 -27.28 5.78 13.73
C LEU A 348 -28.43 4.99 13.10
N GLY A 349 -29.47 5.71 12.67
CA GLY A 349 -30.69 5.15 12.12
C GLY A 349 -30.40 4.36 10.84
N GLN A 350 -29.80 5.01 9.86
CA GLN A 350 -29.57 4.49 8.52
C GLN A 350 -28.46 3.43 8.48
N VAL A 351 -27.35 3.65 9.20
CA VAL A 351 -26.17 2.78 9.06
C VAL A 351 -26.28 1.53 9.94
N TYR A 352 -26.67 1.69 11.20
CA TYR A 352 -26.59 0.63 12.23
C TYR A 352 -27.95 0.06 12.64
N CYS A 353 -29.01 0.87 12.63
CA CYS A 353 -30.34 0.47 13.10
C CYS A 353 -31.28 -0.04 12.01
N GLN A 354 -30.75 -0.29 10.81
CA GLN A 354 -31.42 -0.97 9.70
C GLN A 354 -30.91 -2.40 9.55
N ASN A 355 -31.81 -3.30 9.17
CA ASN A 355 -31.50 -4.69 8.84
C ASN A 355 -30.80 -5.51 9.94
N ILE A 356 -31.23 -5.35 11.19
CA ILE A 356 -30.61 -6.04 12.34
C ILE A 356 -31.00 -7.52 12.32
N THR A 357 -29.99 -8.39 12.39
CA THR A 357 -30.20 -9.82 12.60
C THR A 357 -30.44 -10.10 14.08
N ARG A 358 -31.58 -10.72 14.41
CA ARG A 358 -31.82 -11.22 15.77
C ARG A 358 -30.76 -12.26 16.13
N GLY A 359 -30.13 -12.09 17.30
CA GLY A 359 -29.36 -13.16 17.91
C GLY A 359 -30.25 -14.40 18.11
N LYS A 360 -29.69 -15.61 17.95
CA LYS A 360 -30.43 -16.84 18.24
C LYS A 360 -30.97 -16.76 19.67
N SER A 361 -32.28 -16.59 19.82
CA SER A 361 -32.95 -16.88 21.09
C SER A 361 -32.70 -18.36 21.37
N THR A 362 -31.93 -18.65 22.41
CA THR A 362 -31.87 -20.01 22.94
C THR A 362 -33.21 -20.24 23.61
N SER A 363 -34.21 -20.68 22.83
CA SER A 363 -35.45 -21.22 23.37
C SER A 363 -35.10 -22.51 24.09
N TYR A 364 -34.87 -22.42 25.40
CA TYR A 364 -34.84 -23.59 26.26
C TYR A 364 -36.29 -24.07 26.39
N SER A 365 -36.63 -25.15 25.69
CA SER A 365 -37.80 -25.95 26.02
C SER A 365 -37.66 -26.38 27.48
N SER A 366 -38.69 -26.13 28.29
CA SER A 366 -38.84 -26.77 29.59
C SER A 366 -38.86 -28.28 29.39
N ALA A 367 -37.70 -28.93 29.54
CA ALA A 367 -37.66 -30.36 29.76
C ALA A 367 -38.32 -30.59 31.12
N SER A 368 -39.51 -31.19 31.09
CA SER A 368 -40.15 -31.77 32.27
C SER A 368 -39.12 -32.66 32.98
N LEU A 369 -38.90 -32.43 34.28
CA LEU A 369 -38.30 -33.43 35.15
C LEU A 369 -39.18 -34.67 35.11
N SER A 370 -38.79 -35.66 34.30
CA SER A 370 -39.16 -37.05 34.52
C SER A 370 -38.04 -37.70 35.33
N SER A 371 -38.38 -38.09 36.55
CA SER A 371 -37.62 -38.98 37.41
C SER A 371 -37.24 -40.27 36.69
N SER A 372 -35.94 -40.59 36.63
CA SER A 372 -35.45 -41.97 36.75
C SER A 372 -33.92 -42.04 36.83
N SER A 373 -33.48 -42.61 37.96
CA SER A 373 -32.43 -43.61 38.11
C SER A 373 -30.95 -43.21 37.95
N ALA A 374 -30.24 -43.39 39.07
CA ALA A 374 -28.81 -43.34 39.27
C ALA A 374 -27.98 -44.22 38.32
N VAL A 375 -26.74 -43.81 38.01
CA VAL A 375 -25.50 -44.62 38.14
C VAL A 375 -24.26 -43.70 38.19
N ASN A 376 -23.48 -43.86 39.26
CA ASN A 376 -22.03 -43.71 39.50
C ASN A 376 -21.13 -42.81 38.62
N GLY A 377 -20.39 -41.93 39.32
CA GLY A 377 -18.92 -41.91 39.29
C GLY A 377 -18.22 -41.08 38.21
N GLU A 378 -17.84 -39.85 38.54
CA GLU A 378 -16.43 -39.36 38.62
C GLU A 378 -16.42 -37.83 38.76
N LYS A 379 -15.55 -37.32 39.64
CA LYS A 379 -15.33 -35.88 39.84
C LYS A 379 -14.49 -35.36 38.67
N GLU A 380 -15.12 -34.81 37.64
CA GLU A 380 -14.42 -33.96 36.67
C GLU A 380 -14.49 -32.49 37.11
N GLU A 381 -13.31 -31.88 37.20
CA GLU A 381 -13.13 -30.44 37.38
C GLU A 381 -13.81 -29.68 36.24
N VAL A 382 -14.69 -28.74 36.60
CA VAL A 382 -15.43 -27.93 35.64
C VAL A 382 -14.49 -26.90 35.00
N PRO A 383 -14.33 -26.86 33.65
CA PRO A 383 -13.47 -25.88 32.99
C PRO A 383 -14.02 -24.46 33.12
N VAL A 384 -13.11 -23.50 33.21
CA VAL A 384 -13.30 -22.03 33.32
C VAL A 384 -14.29 -21.45 32.30
N ASN A 385 -14.53 -22.15 31.18
CA ASN A 385 -15.51 -21.77 30.16
C ASN A 385 -16.98 -21.86 30.63
N SER A 386 -17.30 -22.59 31.69
CA SER A 386 -18.70 -22.76 32.14
C SER A 386 -19.27 -21.51 32.83
N VAL A 387 -18.41 -20.68 33.44
CA VAL A 387 -18.81 -19.48 34.20
C VAL A 387 -19.19 -18.35 33.25
N HIS A 388 -18.51 -18.24 32.10
CA HIS A 388 -18.88 -17.32 31.02
C HIS A 388 -20.32 -17.60 30.52
N PHE A 389 -20.65 -18.88 30.33
CA PHE A 389 -22.02 -19.28 29.98
C PHE A 389 -23.01 -19.06 31.12
N ALA A 390 -22.62 -19.23 32.39
CA ALA A 390 -23.51 -19.01 33.54
C ALA A 390 -23.89 -17.53 33.74
N LEU A 391 -22.96 -16.60 33.52
CA LEU A 391 -23.21 -15.16 33.64
C LEU A 391 -24.09 -14.65 32.49
N VAL A 392 -23.78 -15.07 31.25
CA VAL A 392 -24.61 -14.80 30.07
C VAL A 392 -26.00 -15.41 30.22
N ARG A 393 -26.11 -16.60 30.84
CA ARG A 393 -27.38 -17.29 31.15
C ARG A 393 -28.23 -16.50 32.14
N HIS A 394 -27.64 -15.94 33.21
CA HIS A 394 -28.38 -15.15 34.19
C HIS A 394 -28.85 -13.80 33.61
N LEU A 395 -28.02 -13.15 32.79
CA LEU A 395 -28.37 -11.87 32.16
C LEU A 395 -29.43 -12.02 31.05
N ASN A 396 -29.43 -13.13 30.33
CA ASN A 396 -30.42 -13.41 29.28
C ASN A 396 -31.79 -13.84 29.82
N GLN A 397 -31.87 -14.39 31.03
CA GLN A 397 -33.15 -14.80 31.67
C GLN A 397 -34.05 -13.60 32.02
N LEU A 398 -33.47 -12.41 32.18
CA LEU A 398 -34.22 -11.20 32.56
C LEU A 398 -34.87 -10.48 31.37
N ARG A 399 -34.79 -10.99 30.12
CA ARG A 399 -35.07 -10.18 28.91
C ARG A 399 -35.92 -10.82 27.80
N ALA A 400 -36.61 -11.94 28.00
CA ALA A 400 -37.35 -12.58 26.90
C ALA A 400 -38.88 -12.36 26.96
N PRO A 401 -39.50 -11.61 26.02
CA PRO A 401 -40.89 -11.82 25.61
C PRO A 401 -40.98 -13.06 24.70
N GLN A 402 -42.07 -13.81 24.83
CA GLN A 402 -42.32 -15.01 24.03
C GLN A 402 -42.82 -14.68 22.62
N GLY A 403 -42.34 -15.46 21.63
CA GLY A 403 -43.01 -15.62 20.34
C GLY A 403 -42.41 -14.83 19.17
N ALA A 404 -41.51 -15.45 18.41
CA ALA A 404 -41.39 -15.27 16.95
C ALA A 404 -40.33 -16.25 16.40
N LYS A 405 -40.79 -17.34 15.77
CA LYS A 405 -39.93 -18.23 14.97
C LYS A 405 -39.83 -17.64 13.56
N GLY A 406 -38.68 -17.06 13.24
CA GLY A 406 -38.33 -16.59 11.90
C GLY A 406 -37.09 -15.68 11.95
N LYS A 407 -36.16 -15.82 11.00
CA LYS A 407 -35.08 -14.83 10.79
C LYS A 407 -35.69 -13.57 10.16
N SER A 408 -36.54 -12.85 10.88
CA SER A 408 -36.99 -11.53 10.46
C SER A 408 -35.92 -10.51 10.84
N SER A 409 -35.37 -9.88 9.82
CA SER A 409 -34.61 -8.64 9.95
C SER A 409 -35.55 -7.57 10.51
N TYR A 410 -35.08 -6.73 11.44
CA TYR A 410 -35.90 -5.65 12.00
C TYR A 410 -35.09 -4.35 12.07
N SER A 411 -35.82 -3.23 12.11
CA SER A 411 -35.25 -1.89 12.30
C SER A 411 -35.61 -1.34 13.67
N ILE A 412 -34.78 -0.43 14.18
CA ILE A 412 -35.00 0.29 15.43
C ILE A 412 -35.08 1.78 15.12
N THR A 413 -36.15 2.44 15.58
CA THR A 413 -36.25 3.90 15.52
C THR A 413 -35.29 4.51 16.55
N VAL A 414 -34.41 5.40 16.10
CA VAL A 414 -33.41 6.04 16.97
C VAL A 414 -33.98 7.36 17.52
N PRO A 415 -34.00 7.57 18.85
CA PRO A 415 -34.38 8.84 19.46
C PRO A 415 -33.51 10.02 19.01
N SER A 416 -34.03 11.23 19.16
CA SER A 416 -33.31 12.47 18.82
C SER A 416 -32.16 12.78 19.78
N ASN A 417 -32.27 12.38 21.06
CA ASN A 417 -31.20 12.52 22.03
C ASN A 417 -30.14 11.43 21.81
N GLN A 418 -28.99 11.82 21.25
CA GLN A 418 -27.92 10.91 20.86
C GLN A 418 -26.60 11.33 21.50
N VAL A 419 -25.93 10.35 22.14
CA VAL A 419 -24.60 10.55 22.74
C VAL A 419 -23.62 9.63 22.05
N THR A 420 -22.45 10.16 21.67
CA THR A 420 -21.35 9.36 21.13
C THR A 420 -20.19 9.31 22.12
N ARG A 421 -19.75 8.11 22.47
CA ARG A 421 -18.57 7.87 23.32
C ARG A 421 -17.47 7.20 22.54
N ILE A 422 -16.22 7.55 22.83
CA ILE A 422 -15.03 6.87 22.30
C ILE A 422 -14.23 6.35 23.50
N CYS A 423 -13.78 5.11 23.44
CA CYS A 423 -13.00 4.48 24.52
C CYS A 423 -11.81 3.71 23.94
N LEU A 424 -10.63 3.83 24.55
CA LEU A 424 -9.45 3.03 24.23
C LEU A 424 -8.47 2.92 25.40
N PHE A 425 -7.51 2.01 25.31
CA PHE A 425 -6.36 1.94 26.21
C PHE A 425 -5.04 1.86 25.43
N THR A 426 -3.98 2.48 25.93
CA THR A 426 -2.74 2.73 25.18
C THR A 426 -1.61 1.80 25.62
N ARG A 427 -1.81 0.49 25.49
CA ARG A 427 -0.71 -0.46 25.75
C ARG A 427 0.15 -0.58 24.49
N PRO A 428 1.49 -0.53 24.59
CA PRO A 428 2.38 -0.85 23.48
C PRO A 428 2.63 -2.36 23.37
N ALA A 429 2.87 -2.83 22.16
CA ALA A 429 3.35 -4.17 21.83
C ALA A 429 4.14 -4.12 20.51
N GLU A 430 4.96 -5.12 20.24
CA GLU A 430 5.70 -5.24 18.97
C GLU A 430 4.75 -5.39 17.77
N GLN A 431 3.57 -5.99 18.00
CA GLN A 431 2.54 -6.20 16.99
C GLN A 431 1.16 -6.43 17.63
N TYR A 432 0.09 -6.09 16.89
CA TYR A 432 -1.30 -6.32 17.26
C TYR A 432 -2.09 -7.03 16.14
N LEU A 433 -2.04 -6.49 14.93
CA LEU A 433 -2.84 -6.94 13.79
C LEU A 433 -2.01 -7.66 12.74
N PHE A 434 -0.70 -7.38 12.68
CA PHE A 434 0.21 -7.89 11.67
C PHE A 434 1.27 -8.82 12.29
N PRO A 435 1.08 -10.16 12.25
CA PRO A 435 2.05 -11.10 12.83
C PRO A 435 3.43 -10.98 12.20
N GLY A 436 4.49 -11.09 12.98
CA GLY A 436 5.88 -10.96 12.52
C GLY A 436 6.33 -9.53 12.25
N SER A 437 5.42 -8.55 12.16
CA SER A 437 5.78 -7.16 11.82
C SER A 437 6.76 -6.50 12.80
N GLY A 438 6.82 -6.96 14.05
CA GLY A 438 7.82 -6.50 15.03
C GLY A 438 9.27 -6.80 14.63
N GLY A 439 9.48 -7.86 13.83
CA GLY A 439 10.79 -8.22 13.27
C GLY A 439 11.20 -7.41 12.03
N ASN A 440 10.30 -6.59 11.48
CA ASN A 440 10.63 -5.73 10.35
C ASN A 440 11.47 -4.53 10.83
N ILE A 441 12.70 -4.41 10.32
CA ILE A 441 13.64 -3.33 10.64
C ILE A 441 13.12 -1.93 10.32
N HIS A 442 12.12 -1.82 9.44
CA HIS A 442 11.51 -0.55 9.05
C HIS A 442 10.27 -0.19 9.89
N LYS A 443 9.82 -1.08 10.79
CA LYS A 443 8.73 -0.78 11.72
C LYS A 443 9.26 0.02 12.92
N HIS A 444 8.67 1.18 13.15
CA HIS A 444 8.94 1.97 14.34
C HIS A 444 7.95 1.63 15.46
N THR A 445 8.41 0.90 16.47
CA THR A 445 7.63 0.58 17.67
C THR A 445 7.77 1.69 18.70
N ILE A 446 6.65 2.30 19.10
CA ILE A 446 6.61 3.39 20.08
C ILE A 446 6.50 2.79 21.49
N ASP A 447 7.15 3.41 22.47
CA ASP A 447 7.00 3.08 23.88
C ASP A 447 5.64 3.54 24.45
N GLY A 448 5.34 3.16 25.70
CA GLY A 448 4.03 3.47 26.32
C GLY A 448 3.76 4.96 26.45
N GLN A 449 4.81 5.76 26.74
CA GLN A 449 4.69 7.20 26.88
C GLN A 449 4.42 7.88 25.53
N GLY A 450 5.17 7.51 24.49
CA GLY A 450 4.97 8.00 23.14
C GLY A 450 3.63 7.58 22.57
N LEU A 451 3.19 6.34 22.81
CA LEU A 451 1.90 5.83 22.34
C LEU A 451 0.73 6.58 22.97
N LEU A 452 0.78 6.88 24.28
CA LEU A 452 -0.23 7.70 24.94
C LEU A 452 -0.30 9.10 24.30
N ARG A 453 0.84 9.77 24.13
CA ARG A 453 0.90 11.11 23.50
C ARG A 453 0.37 11.09 22.07
N TRP A 454 0.69 10.02 21.32
CA TRP A 454 0.22 9.84 19.95
C TRP A 454 -1.31 9.76 19.90
N TRP A 455 -1.94 8.93 20.74
CA TRP A 455 -3.41 8.83 20.80
C TRP A 455 -4.09 10.11 21.26
N LEU A 456 -3.52 10.82 22.24
CA LEU A 456 -4.04 12.13 22.65
C LEU A 456 -4.05 13.11 21.48
N LYS A 457 -2.98 13.16 20.68
CA LYS A 457 -2.91 13.99 19.47
C LYS A 457 -3.92 13.57 18.40
N VAL A 458 -4.16 12.27 18.23
CA VAL A 458 -5.14 11.73 17.27
C VAL A 458 -6.57 12.12 17.66
N LEU A 459 -6.88 12.10 18.95
CA LEU A 459 -8.24 12.29 19.45
C LEU A 459 -8.60 13.74 19.77
N ASP A 460 -7.63 14.59 20.12
CA ASP A 460 -7.87 15.99 20.48
C ASP A 460 -8.68 16.78 19.43
N PRO A 461 -8.43 16.63 18.10
CA PRO A 461 -9.25 17.28 17.08
C PRO A 461 -10.74 16.92 17.18
N LEU A 462 -11.08 15.67 17.52
CA LEU A 462 -12.47 15.22 17.66
C LEU A 462 -13.16 15.90 18.87
N VAL A 463 -12.42 16.09 19.96
CA VAL A 463 -12.92 16.78 21.17
C VAL A 463 -13.22 18.25 20.86
N VAL A 464 -12.29 18.92 20.15
CA VAL A 464 -12.42 20.32 19.76
C VAL A 464 -13.57 20.52 18.76
N LEU A 465 -13.63 19.72 17.70
CA LEU A 465 -14.60 19.91 16.60
C LEU A 465 -16.04 19.57 16.98
N LYS A 466 -16.25 18.62 17.89
CA LYS A 466 -17.58 18.14 18.29
C LYS A 466 -18.01 18.58 19.69
N TYR A 467 -17.33 19.57 20.27
CA TYR A 467 -17.61 20.11 21.60
C TYR A 467 -17.81 19.01 22.64
N GLY A 468 -16.80 18.15 22.77
CA GLY A 468 -16.80 16.99 23.68
C GLY A 468 -16.10 17.27 25.01
N CYS A 469 -16.37 16.41 25.99
CA CYS A 469 -15.55 16.32 27.20
C CYS A 469 -14.73 15.02 27.18
N ALA A 470 -13.45 15.11 27.55
CA ALA A 470 -12.51 14.00 27.49
C ALA A 470 -11.89 13.72 28.86
N ARG A 471 -11.71 12.43 29.13
CA ARG A 471 -11.16 11.89 30.38
C ARG A 471 -10.00 10.97 30.07
N MET A 472 -8.92 11.11 30.84
CA MET A 472 -7.77 10.22 30.75
C MET A 472 -7.27 9.86 32.15
N THR A 473 -6.97 8.59 32.34
CA THR A 473 -6.33 8.09 33.56
C THR A 473 -5.17 7.16 33.22
N ILE A 474 -4.14 7.19 34.04
CA ILE A 474 -3.06 6.21 34.02
C ILE A 474 -3.20 5.45 35.35
N PRO A 475 -3.56 4.16 35.33
CA PRO A 475 -3.74 3.40 36.57
C PRO A 475 -2.53 3.51 37.49
N SER A 476 -2.78 3.72 38.78
CA SER A 476 -1.76 3.94 39.82
C SER A 476 -0.93 5.23 39.70
N SER A 477 -1.31 6.18 38.84
CA SER A 477 -0.66 7.50 38.76
C SER A 477 -1.52 8.60 39.36
N GLU A 478 -0.87 9.64 39.90
CA GLU A 478 -1.54 10.81 40.45
C GLU A 478 -2.04 11.77 39.35
N ASP A 479 -3.13 12.48 39.63
CA ASP A 479 -3.73 13.46 38.71
C ASP A 479 -2.77 14.58 38.28
N GLN A 480 -1.78 14.92 39.12
CA GLN A 480 -0.74 15.90 38.80
C GLN A 480 0.16 15.43 37.66
N VAL A 481 0.47 14.13 37.61
CA VAL A 481 1.26 13.52 36.52
C VAL A 481 0.43 13.49 35.24
N ILE A 482 -0.84 13.08 35.34
CA ILE A 482 -1.79 13.03 34.22
C ILE A 482 -1.96 14.42 33.59
N SER A 483 -2.09 15.46 34.41
CA SER A 483 -2.26 16.85 33.97
C SER A 483 -1.13 17.34 33.06
N LYS A 484 0.10 16.84 33.23
CA LYS A 484 1.24 17.18 32.35
C LYS A 484 1.07 16.66 30.92
N TYR A 485 0.40 15.52 30.74
CA TYR A 485 0.09 14.99 29.41
C TYR A 485 -1.06 15.73 28.74
N LEU A 486 -1.97 16.29 29.53
CA LEU A 486 -3.16 16.98 29.05
C LEU A 486 -2.90 18.46 28.73
N ALA A 487 -1.95 19.11 29.41
CA ALA A 487 -1.64 20.53 29.24
C ALA A 487 -1.40 21.01 27.77
N PRO A 488 -0.79 20.21 26.87
CA PRO A 488 -0.60 20.62 25.47
C PRO A 488 -1.85 20.52 24.59
N LEU A 489 -2.93 19.90 25.06
CA LEU A 489 -4.14 19.61 24.28
C LEU A 489 -5.10 20.80 24.28
N LYS A 490 -5.88 20.95 23.20
CA LYS A 490 -6.79 22.09 23.02
C LYS A 490 -8.22 21.80 23.49
N GLY A 491 -8.64 20.54 23.49
CA GLY A 491 -9.98 20.12 23.94
C GLY A 491 -10.17 20.17 25.47
N ASP A 492 -11.41 19.98 25.92
CA ASP A 492 -11.74 19.90 27.36
C ASP A 492 -11.32 18.54 27.95
N TRP A 493 -10.02 18.39 28.22
CA TRP A 493 -9.42 17.19 28.81
C TRP A 493 -9.27 17.31 30.34
N LYS A 494 -9.68 16.27 31.07
CA LYS A 494 -9.57 16.20 32.53
C LYS A 494 -9.03 14.84 33.00
N PRO A 495 -8.30 14.79 34.13
CA PRO A 495 -7.97 13.51 34.76
C PRO A 495 -9.23 12.70 35.12
N GLY A 496 -9.08 11.38 35.13
CA GLY A 496 -10.12 10.42 35.51
C GLY A 496 -10.65 9.57 34.34
N SER A 497 -11.82 8.97 34.53
CA SER A 497 -12.45 8.07 33.58
C SER A 497 -13.89 8.50 33.26
N LEU A 498 -14.40 8.14 32.08
CA LEU A 498 -15.82 8.32 31.75
C LEU A 498 -16.74 7.54 32.69
N PHE A 499 -16.21 6.48 33.31
CA PHE A 499 -16.97 5.55 34.14
C PHE A 499 -16.96 5.92 35.63
N ASP A 500 -16.41 7.08 36.00
CA ASP A 500 -16.37 7.52 37.41
C ASP A 500 -17.73 8.06 37.90
N LYS A 501 -18.64 8.38 36.98
CA LYS A 501 -19.99 8.86 37.28
C LYS A 501 -20.91 7.68 37.65
N GLY A 502 -20.88 7.27 38.91
CA GLY A 502 -21.86 6.33 39.47
C GLY A 502 -21.43 5.74 40.80
N SER A 503 -22.23 5.93 41.86
CA SER A 503 -22.03 5.35 43.19
C SER A 503 -22.36 3.85 43.27
N GLY A 504 -22.29 3.14 42.14
CA GLY A 504 -22.66 1.72 42.02
C GLY A 504 -21.48 0.75 42.12
N SER A 505 -21.80 -0.53 42.29
CA SER A 505 -20.84 -1.64 42.13
C SER A 505 -20.20 -1.60 40.73
N CYS A 506 -18.90 -1.89 40.64
CA CYS A 506 -18.11 -1.77 39.40
C CYS A 506 -18.72 -2.55 38.22
N ILE A 507 -19.39 -3.68 38.48
CA ILE A 507 -20.05 -4.51 37.46
C ILE A 507 -21.18 -3.80 36.71
N ARG A 508 -21.76 -2.74 37.27
CA ARG A 508 -22.85 -1.99 36.63
C ARG A 508 -22.35 -0.84 35.75
N VAL A 509 -21.09 -0.45 35.90
CA VAL A 509 -20.55 0.79 35.32
C VAL A 509 -19.43 0.51 34.32
N ILE A 510 -18.55 -0.44 34.63
CA ILE A 510 -17.42 -0.77 33.75
C ILE A 510 -17.90 -1.62 32.57
N PRO A 511 -17.63 -1.22 31.31
CA PRO A 511 -18.06 -1.98 30.14
C PRO A 511 -17.22 -3.25 29.96
N LEU A 512 -17.87 -4.32 29.52
CA LEU A 512 -17.22 -5.56 29.10
C LEU A 512 -16.90 -5.46 27.60
N LEU A 513 -15.63 -5.21 27.28
CA LEU A 513 -15.13 -5.01 25.92
C LEU A 513 -14.22 -6.19 25.49
N PRO A 514 -14.17 -6.53 24.19
CA PRO A 514 -13.36 -7.66 23.70
C PRO A 514 -11.86 -7.37 23.85
N ASP A 515 -11.10 -8.39 24.24
CA ASP A 515 -9.65 -8.33 24.48
C ASP A 515 -9.21 -7.17 25.40
N ASP A 516 -10.10 -6.68 26.27
CA ASP A 516 -9.87 -5.50 27.11
C ASP A 516 -9.42 -5.87 28.54
N PRO A 517 -8.39 -5.21 29.09
CA PRO A 517 -7.92 -5.47 30.46
C PRO A 517 -8.97 -5.23 31.55
N LYS A 518 -9.88 -4.25 31.38
CA LYS A 518 -10.94 -3.96 32.36
C LYS A 518 -11.95 -5.10 32.38
N GLY A 519 -12.32 -5.58 31.20
CA GLY A 519 -13.21 -6.73 31.05
C GLY A 519 -12.65 -8.00 31.70
N ARG A 520 -11.37 -8.32 31.42
CA ARG A 520 -10.68 -9.47 32.02
C ARG A 520 -10.60 -9.37 33.55
N PHE A 521 -10.30 -8.17 34.07
CA PHE A 521 -10.28 -7.98 35.52
C PHE A 521 -11.69 -8.13 36.12
N LEU A 522 -12.73 -7.65 35.44
CA LEU A 522 -14.10 -7.84 35.88
C LEU A 522 -14.48 -9.33 35.96
N GLU A 523 -14.03 -10.14 34.99
CA GLU A 523 -14.20 -11.60 35.03
C GLU A 523 -13.49 -12.24 36.24
N HIS A 524 -12.25 -11.81 36.54
CA HIS A 524 -11.56 -12.27 37.75
C HIS A 524 -12.33 -11.92 39.03
N LEU A 525 -12.89 -10.71 39.13
CA LEU A 525 -13.71 -10.33 40.29
C LEU A 525 -14.98 -11.17 40.42
N VAL A 526 -15.54 -11.64 39.30
CA VAL A 526 -16.69 -12.56 39.31
C VAL A 526 -16.28 -13.93 39.83
N VAL A 527 -15.16 -14.48 39.33
CA VAL A 527 -14.59 -15.76 39.78
C VAL A 527 -14.22 -15.72 41.27
N GLU A 528 -13.65 -14.60 41.74
CA GLU A 528 -13.31 -14.39 43.15
C GLU A 528 -14.54 -14.06 44.03
N HIS A 529 -15.76 -14.00 43.47
CA HIS A 529 -16.99 -13.57 44.16
C HIS A 529 -16.92 -12.17 44.81
N ARG A 530 -16.03 -11.30 44.30
CA ARG A 530 -15.78 -9.94 44.79
C ARG A 530 -16.48 -8.85 43.99
N TYR A 531 -17.04 -9.18 42.84
CA TYR A 531 -17.67 -8.23 41.91
C TYR A 531 -18.75 -7.33 42.53
N ARG A 532 -19.46 -7.80 43.58
CA ARG A 532 -20.47 -7.00 44.30
C ARG A 532 -19.87 -6.06 45.35
N LYS A 533 -18.67 -6.37 45.86
CA LYS A 533 -18.00 -5.66 46.95
C LYS A 533 -17.09 -4.55 46.45
N VAL A 534 -16.52 -4.70 45.26
CA VAL A 534 -15.59 -3.75 44.68
C VAL A 534 -16.36 -2.56 44.08
N ASN A 535 -16.05 -1.36 44.57
CA ASN A 535 -16.57 -0.10 44.02
C ASN A 535 -15.64 0.42 42.89
N VAL A 536 -16.08 1.45 42.17
CA VAL A 536 -15.32 1.99 41.01
C VAL A 536 -13.92 2.51 41.39
N PRO A 537 -13.72 3.30 42.47
CA PRO A 537 -12.38 3.71 42.89
C PRO A 537 -11.45 2.53 43.21
N GLN A 538 -11.95 1.54 43.97
CA GLN A 538 -11.20 0.34 44.31
C GLN A 538 -10.88 -0.49 43.05
N PHE A 539 -11.80 -0.55 42.09
CA PHE A 539 -11.57 -1.21 40.80
C PHE A 539 -10.38 -0.60 40.06
N TRP A 540 -10.31 0.73 39.94
CA TRP A 540 -9.19 1.39 39.25
C TRP A 540 -7.86 1.19 39.96
N GLN A 541 -7.87 1.21 41.29
CA GLN A 541 -6.68 0.93 42.10
C GLN A 541 -6.19 -0.50 41.90
N GLU A 542 -7.09 -1.48 41.95
CA GLU A 542 -6.74 -2.90 41.79
C GLU A 542 -6.35 -3.25 40.35
N LEU A 543 -6.95 -2.60 39.35
CA LEU A 543 -6.58 -2.76 37.95
C LEU A 543 -5.11 -2.39 37.73
N GLY A 544 -4.63 -1.33 38.38
CA GLY A 544 -3.24 -0.89 38.31
C GLY A 544 -2.21 -1.91 38.81
N TYR A 545 -2.63 -2.87 39.65
CA TYR A 545 -1.76 -3.96 40.12
C TYR A 545 -1.80 -5.21 39.22
N ARG A 546 -2.54 -5.20 38.11
CA ARG A 546 -2.60 -6.34 37.19
C ARG A 546 -1.38 -6.38 36.27
N GLN A 547 -1.09 -7.56 35.73
CA GLN A 547 0.11 -7.78 34.90
C GLN A 547 0.14 -6.88 33.67
N GLU A 548 -1.02 -6.50 33.13
CA GLU A 548 -1.10 -5.57 32.00
C GLU A 548 -0.61 -4.15 32.34
N PHE A 549 -0.52 -3.80 33.63
CA PHE A 549 -0.17 -2.47 34.15
C PHE A 549 1.08 -2.47 35.05
N ARG A 550 1.57 -3.65 35.47
CA ARG A 550 2.72 -3.82 36.39
C ARG A 550 4.10 -3.83 35.72
N LEU A 551 4.20 -4.14 34.43
CA LEU A 551 5.47 -4.50 33.76
C LEU A 551 6.39 -3.30 33.41
N GLY A 552 6.32 -2.19 34.14
CA GLY A 552 7.14 -0.99 33.86
C GLY A 552 6.77 -0.26 32.56
N VAL A 553 5.63 -0.60 31.97
CA VAL A 553 5.10 0.00 30.73
C VAL A 553 3.91 0.89 31.08
N LEU A 554 3.97 2.15 30.66
CA LEU A 554 2.89 3.11 30.84
C LEU A 554 1.69 2.74 29.97
N VAL A 555 0.50 2.61 30.59
CA VAL A 555 -0.77 2.37 29.91
C VAL A 555 -1.78 3.43 30.33
N GLY A 556 -2.25 4.24 29.39
CA GLY A 556 -3.33 5.19 29.61
C GLY A 556 -4.69 4.60 29.22
N ILE A 557 -5.74 5.06 29.87
CA ILE A 557 -7.13 4.75 29.55
C ILE A 557 -7.80 6.06 29.17
N ILE A 558 -8.31 6.13 27.95
CA ILE A 558 -8.91 7.34 27.38
C ILE A 558 -10.39 7.10 27.15
N GLY A 559 -11.21 8.07 27.54
CA GLY A 559 -12.63 8.10 27.26
C GLY A 559 -13.09 9.50 26.85
N ILE A 560 -13.84 9.60 25.76
CA ILE A 560 -14.39 10.85 25.24
C ILE A 560 -15.90 10.73 25.15
N GLU A 561 -16.62 11.77 25.56
CA GLU A 561 -18.06 11.91 25.35
C GLU A 561 -18.30 13.14 24.46
N LEU A 562 -18.93 12.92 23.31
CA LEU A 562 -19.21 13.91 22.29
C LEU A 562 -20.71 14.21 22.26
N THR A 563 -21.05 15.49 22.20
CA THR A 563 -22.43 15.96 22.02
C THR A 563 -22.69 16.13 20.53
N THR A 564 -23.12 15.05 19.87
CA THR A 564 -23.41 15.10 18.43
C THR A 564 -24.77 15.74 18.20
N THR A 565 -24.82 16.93 17.58
CA THR A 565 -26.05 17.42 16.96
C THR A 565 -26.39 16.49 15.78
N PRO A 566 -27.65 16.05 15.63
CA PRO A 566 -28.06 15.28 14.46
C PRO A 566 -27.74 16.13 13.23
N ALA A 567 -26.92 15.58 12.33
CA ALA A 567 -26.39 16.31 11.19
C ALA A 567 -27.53 16.95 10.39
N SER A 568 -27.51 18.27 10.25
CA SER A 568 -28.20 18.95 9.16
C SER A 568 -27.78 18.28 7.86
N SER A 569 -28.76 17.99 7.02
CA SER A 569 -28.70 17.33 5.72
C SER A 569 -27.87 18.11 4.69
N SER A 570 -26.56 18.27 4.94
CA SER A 570 -25.60 18.86 4.02
C SER A 570 -24.27 18.11 4.13
N MET A 571 -24.31 16.79 4.00
CA MET A 571 -23.12 16.03 3.63
C MET A 571 -23.02 16.09 2.11
N SER A 572 -21.90 16.62 1.60
CA SER A 572 -21.55 16.55 0.18
C SER A 572 -21.61 15.09 -0.28
N ASN A 573 -22.20 14.84 -1.44
CA ASN A 573 -22.34 13.51 -2.03
C ASN A 573 -20.99 12.77 -2.22
N GLU A 574 -19.85 13.44 -2.06
CA GLU A 574 -18.49 12.91 -2.21
C GLU A 574 -18.02 12.00 -1.06
N LEU A 575 -18.63 12.05 0.14
CA LEU A 575 -18.20 11.25 1.31
C LEU A 575 -19.00 9.95 1.52
N LYS A 576 -19.83 9.57 0.54
CA LYS A 576 -20.43 8.22 0.46
C LYS A 576 -19.37 7.20 0.05
N ILE A 577 -18.36 6.96 0.90
CA ILE A 577 -17.63 5.71 0.85
C ILE A 577 -18.67 4.63 1.14
N THR A 578 -19.07 3.90 0.11
CA THR A 578 -20.03 2.80 0.16
C THR A 578 -19.54 1.85 1.25
N THR A 579 -20.27 1.77 2.36
CA THR A 579 -19.95 0.81 3.42
C THR A 579 -20.20 -0.59 2.87
N ASN A 580 -19.14 -1.27 2.43
CA ASN A 580 -19.20 -2.66 2.00
C ASN A 580 -19.45 -3.52 3.25
N LYS A 581 -20.72 -3.67 3.63
CA LYS A 581 -21.14 -4.52 4.75
C LYS A 581 -20.81 -5.97 4.40
N VAL A 582 -19.79 -6.53 5.05
CA VAL A 582 -19.40 -7.94 4.88
C VAL A 582 -20.04 -8.83 5.95
N SER A 583 -20.38 -10.07 5.58
CA SER A 583 -20.87 -11.04 6.55
C SER A 583 -19.78 -11.42 7.55
N ARG A 584 -20.17 -11.85 8.76
CA ARG A 584 -19.22 -12.30 9.81
C ARG A 584 -18.29 -13.42 9.32
N ASN A 585 -18.77 -14.30 8.43
CA ASN A 585 -17.97 -15.39 7.89
C ASN A 585 -16.88 -14.88 6.94
N ILE A 586 -17.22 -13.91 6.08
CA ILE A 586 -16.25 -13.28 5.17
C ILE A 586 -15.21 -12.48 5.98
N TYR A 587 -15.66 -11.70 6.97
CA TYR A 587 -14.76 -10.99 7.89
C TYR A 587 -13.76 -11.93 8.57
N LYS A 588 -14.21 -13.08 9.09
CA LYS A 588 -13.32 -14.08 9.68
C LYS A 588 -12.27 -14.57 8.67
N LYS A 589 -12.69 -14.93 7.45
CA LYS A 589 -11.75 -15.36 6.40
C LYS A 589 -10.69 -14.29 6.10
N LEU A 590 -11.09 -13.02 5.99
CA LEU A 590 -10.16 -11.91 5.76
C LEU A 590 -9.15 -11.78 6.89
N VAL A 591 -9.63 -11.80 8.15
CA VAL A 591 -8.77 -11.73 9.33
C VAL A 591 -7.84 -12.95 9.42
N ASP A 592 -8.32 -14.14 9.09
CA ASP A 592 -7.52 -15.37 9.11
C ASP A 592 -6.41 -15.31 8.04
N VAL A 593 -6.68 -14.75 6.85
CA VAL A 593 -5.65 -14.51 5.83
C VAL A 593 -4.59 -13.55 6.36
N ILE A 594 -4.98 -12.40 6.94
CA ILE A 594 -4.02 -11.45 7.55
C ILE A 594 -3.18 -12.15 8.63
N LYS A 595 -3.83 -12.90 9.52
CA LYS A 595 -3.14 -13.59 10.62
C LYS A 595 -2.25 -14.75 10.16
N SER A 596 -2.42 -15.24 8.94
CA SER A 596 -1.63 -16.34 8.40
C SER A 596 -0.28 -15.93 7.80
N GLY A 597 -0.02 -14.63 7.64
CA GLY A 597 1.24 -14.15 7.06
C GLY A 597 2.24 -13.66 8.09
N ASP A 598 3.49 -13.67 7.65
CA ASP A 598 4.64 -13.09 8.32
C ASP A 598 5.00 -11.73 7.69
N PHE A 599 4.71 -10.67 8.44
CA PHE A 599 4.97 -9.30 8.02
C PHE A 599 6.42 -8.85 8.28
N SER A 600 7.32 -9.75 8.66
CA SER A 600 8.77 -9.53 8.59
C SER A 600 9.35 -9.85 7.20
N ASP A 601 8.70 -10.70 6.42
CA ASP A 601 9.14 -11.13 5.09
C ASP A 601 8.33 -10.43 3.98
N ALA A 602 9.03 -9.65 3.15
CA ALA A 602 8.41 -8.96 2.03
C ALA A 602 7.78 -9.91 1.00
N ILE A 603 8.29 -11.14 0.86
CA ILE A 603 7.78 -12.14 -0.07
C ILE A 603 6.45 -12.70 0.42
N ASP A 604 6.34 -13.02 1.72
CA ASP A 604 5.10 -13.54 2.28
C ASP A 604 3.99 -12.48 2.29
N VAL A 605 4.34 -11.21 2.55
CA VAL A 605 3.39 -10.09 2.41
C VAL A 605 2.82 -9.98 0.99
N GLU A 606 3.65 -10.19 -0.04
CA GLU A 606 3.19 -10.19 -1.44
C GLU A 606 2.26 -11.37 -1.76
N GLN A 607 2.53 -12.55 -1.22
CA GLN A 607 1.64 -13.71 -1.37
C GLN A 607 0.32 -13.53 -0.60
N LEU A 608 0.39 -12.95 0.60
CA LEU A 608 -0.76 -12.63 1.43
C LEU A 608 -1.67 -11.61 0.75
N GLN A 609 -1.10 -10.59 0.12
CA GLN A 609 -1.87 -9.59 -0.61
C GLN A 609 -2.67 -10.22 -1.76
N LYS A 610 -2.07 -11.14 -2.52
CA LYS A 610 -2.79 -11.90 -3.57
C LYS A 610 -3.96 -12.69 -2.99
N ARG A 611 -3.77 -13.34 -1.84
CA ARG A 611 -4.85 -14.08 -1.14
C ARG A 611 -5.95 -13.15 -0.63
N LEU A 612 -5.61 -11.98 -0.09
CA LEU A 612 -6.59 -10.97 0.35
C LEU A 612 -7.43 -10.47 -0.81
N GLN A 613 -6.79 -10.11 -1.92
CA GLN A 613 -7.46 -9.63 -3.12
C GLN A 613 -8.45 -10.67 -3.65
N GLN A 614 -8.04 -11.95 -3.73
CA GLN A 614 -8.93 -13.05 -4.13
C GLN A 614 -10.16 -13.18 -3.22
N VAL A 615 -10.00 -13.08 -1.89
CA VAL A 615 -11.14 -13.20 -0.96
C VAL A 615 -12.10 -12.03 -1.11
N VAL A 616 -11.60 -10.81 -1.31
CA VAL A 616 -12.43 -9.61 -1.53
C VAL A 616 -13.16 -9.72 -2.87
N GLU A 617 -12.46 -9.97 -3.96
CA GLU A 617 -13.02 -10.02 -5.31
C GLU A 617 -14.07 -11.14 -5.47
N LEU A 618 -13.77 -12.35 -4.98
CA LEU A 618 -14.65 -13.51 -5.14
C LEU A 618 -15.89 -13.51 -4.21
N GLN A 619 -15.87 -12.74 -3.12
CA GLN A 619 -16.90 -12.86 -2.07
C GLN A 619 -17.69 -11.57 -1.83
N THR A 620 -17.16 -10.39 -2.17
CA THR A 620 -17.85 -9.12 -1.93
C THR A 620 -18.34 -8.42 -3.18
N GLN A 621 -17.95 -8.86 -4.39
CA GLN A 621 -18.24 -8.18 -5.67
C GLN A 621 -17.96 -6.66 -5.62
N SER A 622 -17.06 -6.25 -4.72
CA SER A 622 -16.83 -4.87 -4.34
C SER A 622 -15.34 -4.59 -4.38
N TYR A 623 -14.97 -3.45 -4.96
CA TYR A 623 -13.58 -3.01 -5.09
C TYR A 623 -13.10 -2.30 -3.80
N VAL A 624 -11.78 -2.32 -3.54
CA VAL A 624 -11.17 -1.53 -2.47
C VAL A 624 -11.05 -0.07 -2.96
N PRO A 625 -11.76 0.91 -2.38
CA PRO A 625 -11.74 2.27 -2.89
C PRO A 625 -10.32 2.87 -2.81
N ARG A 626 -9.81 3.35 -3.95
CA ARG A 626 -8.52 4.04 -4.03
C ARG A 626 -8.73 5.52 -3.68
N ILE A 627 -7.94 6.03 -2.74
CA ILE A 627 -8.03 7.42 -2.27
C ILE A 627 -6.71 8.13 -2.61
N ILE A 628 -6.78 9.22 -3.37
CA ILE A 628 -5.63 10.08 -3.68
C ILE A 628 -5.58 11.20 -2.63
N SER A 629 -4.41 11.39 -2.01
CA SER A 629 -4.20 12.45 -1.03
C SER A 629 -4.27 13.83 -1.69
N LYS A 630 -4.98 14.78 -1.06
CA LYS A 630 -4.97 16.21 -1.42
C LYS A 630 -3.95 17.03 -0.61
N ALA A 631 -3.17 16.40 0.27
CA ALA A 631 -2.23 17.09 1.15
C ALA A 631 -0.89 17.41 0.43
N GLU A 632 -0.41 18.65 0.55
CA GLU A 632 0.87 19.10 0.01
C GLU A 632 2.07 18.40 0.69
N GLN A 633 3.10 18.02 -0.08
CA GLN A 633 4.33 17.45 0.47
C GLN A 633 5.18 18.54 1.15
N ILE A 634 5.45 18.38 2.45
CA ILE A 634 6.38 19.24 3.18
C ILE A 634 7.81 18.75 2.90
N LYS A 635 8.60 19.55 2.16
CA LYS A 635 10.02 19.28 1.87
C LYS A 635 10.81 19.15 3.18
N ALA A 636 11.47 18.00 3.39
CA ALA A 636 12.37 17.79 4.51
C ALA A 636 13.65 18.64 4.32
N THR A 637 14.00 19.45 5.32
CA THR A 637 15.25 20.22 5.35
C THR A 637 16.41 19.31 5.72
N PRO A 638 17.56 19.34 5.03
CA PRO A 638 18.70 18.48 5.34
C PRO A 638 19.36 18.89 6.66
N ILE A 639 19.61 17.90 7.53
CA ILE A 639 20.35 18.06 8.78
C ILE A 639 21.85 18.09 8.46
N ASN A 640 22.49 19.23 8.67
CA ASN A 640 23.93 19.42 8.51
C ASN A 640 24.70 18.70 9.62
N ASN A 641 25.50 17.68 9.26
CA ASN A 641 26.43 17.04 10.18
C ASN A 641 27.78 17.78 10.21
N LEU A 642 28.03 18.47 11.33
CA LEU A 642 29.30 19.06 11.74
C LEU A 642 30.31 17.96 12.11
N ASN A 643 31.19 17.54 11.19
CA ASN A 643 32.35 16.70 11.54
C ASN A 643 33.51 16.85 10.55
N ALA A 644 33.98 18.08 10.33
CA ALA A 644 35.17 18.35 9.54
C ALA A 644 36.12 19.29 10.30
N MET A 645 37.03 18.73 11.12
CA MET A 645 38.26 19.42 11.54
C MET A 645 39.24 18.43 12.19
N ILE A 646 40.44 18.28 11.60
CA ILE A 646 41.79 18.20 12.22
C ILE A 646 42.80 17.79 11.13
N LYS A 647 43.83 18.62 10.91
CA LYS A 647 44.97 18.41 10.00
C LYS A 647 46.20 17.87 10.76
N ARG A 648 47.00 16.98 10.17
CA ARG A 648 48.43 16.75 10.54
C ARG A 648 49.33 16.48 9.33
N LYS A 649 50.59 16.91 9.47
CA LYS A 649 51.70 17.09 8.50
C LYS A 649 52.38 15.78 8.02
N ALA A 650 53.12 15.87 6.91
CA ALA A 650 53.68 14.79 6.09
C ALA A 650 55.22 14.61 6.19
N VAL A 651 55.71 13.40 5.87
CA VAL A 651 57.10 13.03 5.44
C VAL A 651 57.06 11.70 4.62
N PRO A 652 58.12 11.27 3.90
CA PRO A 652 58.34 11.40 2.45
C PRO A 652 58.11 10.11 1.61
N GLN A 653 58.15 10.27 0.29
CA GLN A 653 57.67 9.34 -0.74
C GLN A 653 58.59 8.15 -1.08
N VAL A 654 57.95 7.00 -1.37
CA VAL A 654 58.46 5.90 -2.21
C VAL A 654 57.32 5.45 -3.13
N ASN A 655 57.61 5.23 -4.42
CA ASN A 655 56.62 4.84 -5.43
C ASN A 655 56.16 3.38 -5.26
N ASP A 656 54.98 3.18 -4.68
CA ASP A 656 54.27 1.89 -4.63
C ASP A 656 52.79 2.07 -5.05
N LEU A 657 52.44 1.55 -6.23
CA LEU A 657 51.08 1.67 -6.79
C LEU A 657 50.05 0.75 -6.11
N THR A 658 50.47 -0.18 -5.25
CA THR A 658 49.56 -1.10 -4.53
C THR A 658 48.76 -0.40 -3.42
N THR A 659 49.07 0.86 -3.11
CA THR A 659 48.43 1.64 -2.05
C THR A 659 47.77 2.95 -2.52
N LEU A 660 47.65 3.17 -3.83
CA LEU A 660 47.05 4.39 -4.42
C LEU A 660 45.58 4.62 -4.03
N VAL A 661 44.87 3.55 -3.68
CA VAL A 661 43.48 3.61 -3.24
C VAL A 661 43.39 2.94 -1.88
N LYS A 662 43.33 3.73 -0.81
CA LYS A 662 42.99 3.23 0.52
C LYS A 662 41.56 3.63 0.85
N ARG A 663 40.68 2.63 0.97
CA ARG A 663 39.31 2.84 1.48
C ARG A 663 39.39 3.05 2.99
N ARG A 664 38.88 4.17 3.50
CA ARG A 664 38.80 4.43 4.94
C ARG A 664 37.89 3.38 5.58
N LYS A 665 38.45 2.56 6.48
CA LYS A 665 37.67 1.70 7.38
C LYS A 665 37.12 2.60 8.49
N ASN A 666 35.82 2.87 8.49
CA ASN A 666 35.18 3.41 9.70
C ASN A 666 35.17 2.28 10.73
N LYS A 667 35.74 2.53 11.91
CA LYS A 667 35.55 1.68 13.08
C LYS A 667 34.16 1.90 13.64
#